data_AF-A0A829PXW9-F1
#
_entry.id   AF-A0A829PXW9-F1
#
_cell.length_a   1.000
_cell.length_b   1.000
_cell.length_c   1.000
_cell.angle_alpha   90.00
_cell.angle_beta   90.00
_cell.angle_gamma   90.00
#
_symmetry.space_group_name_H-M   'P 1'
#
loop_
_entity.id
_entity.type
_entity.pdbx_description
1 polymer ?
#
loop_
_entity_poly.entity_id
_entity_poly.type
_entity_poly.pdbx_seq_one_letter_code
_entity_poly.pdbx_strand_id
1 'polypeptide(L)'
;MTINEYDKVTSSEDPDANGAVDPGPSAGPALIDRLESGEPYAVAFGGQGSDWLESLADLAASAGIESELATLAGEAELRLEPVAKELVVVRPVGFSPLTWVRALTAEEPVPAAAQLTSAAVSMPGVLLAQLAAVRALKIQGLDLAQLPPVAVIGHSQGVLAVEALKAHGARDVELLAIAQLVGAAATLVARRRGIVVRGNRTPMVSVTNVDPERMKALLDEFAQDVRTVQPPALSIRNGRRSVVITGTPEQLSRFELYCEQIAEREAAERKDKVRGGAIFSPVFDPVDVEVGFHTPRLADGVEIAGRWAAAAGLDVELTKSLTEAILVTPVDWVNEVNHVADAGARWILDLGPGDLLTRLTAPVIRGLGIGIVPTATRGGQRNLFMHGAVPEVARAWTSFAPTVVSLPDGSVKLSTKFTRLTGRSPILLAGMTPTTVDAKIVAAAANAGHWSELAGGGQVTEEIFSKRIEELTGLLEPGRQIQFNSLFLDPYLWKLQVGSKRLVQKARQAGAPIDGVVVTAGIPELEEAVALIDELTEIGFSHIVFKPGTVEQIRSVVRIAAEVPTRPIIMHVEGGRAGGHHSWEDLDDLLLTTYSELRSRSNITVCVGGGIGTPEQAAEYLSGRWALKFGFPLMPVDGILVGTAAMATLEATTSPSVKQMLVQTQGTPEWVPAGKAQGGMASGRSQLGADIHEIDNAASRCGRLLDDVAGDADAVAKRRDEIIAAMELTAKQYFGDVAEMSYAQWLNRYVELSIGDGDSTADTAVAHSPWLDITWRDRFEQMLKRAEARLHPKDFGPVETLFADDTLLERPAEAIAALLQRYPDAESVKLHPADVPFFVALCKTLGKPVNFVPVIDKDVRRWWRSDSLWQAHDARYTAEQVCIIPGTAAVAGITRVDEPVGELLNRFEQAAVDEVVAAGVEPLPVRSRLRRRWDVEGPLATVLDAPDVLWSGRIAVNPVHRIAPDGAWQVFEDRTASHPSTGARLEVIGAAGSATSSEADGIVRLSVPLSGTWVDIDLTLPTTTRDGGTPVVTTEAASAAMRTVLAVAGAPILLKAFRRWRMASHALSRTGIRNASQTTPASPRCFRHRWLPDLPSCRTRWSDCAGPRSSPPSATRRQRTAPV
;
A
#
# COMPACT_ATOMS: atom_id res chain seq x y z
N MET A 1 11.27 23.58 -3.63
CA MET A 1 11.90 22.64 -2.67
C MET A 1 12.42 21.47 -3.47
N THR A 2 13.68 21.08 -3.28
CA THR A 2 14.38 20.06 -4.07
C THR A 2 14.29 18.69 -3.41
N ILE A 3 13.74 17.70 -4.11
CA ILE A 3 13.38 16.37 -3.57
C ILE A 3 14.58 15.39 -3.47
N ASN A 4 15.81 15.88 -3.65
CA ASN A 4 17.01 15.04 -3.81
C ASN A 4 17.83 14.82 -2.51
N GLU A 5 17.24 15.05 -1.34
CA GLU A 5 17.79 14.63 -0.04
C GLU A 5 16.96 13.48 0.54
N TYR A 6 17.25 12.26 0.08
CA TYR A 6 16.82 11.02 0.72
C TYR A 6 18.02 10.39 1.42
N ASP A 7 17.89 10.14 2.73
CA ASP A 7 18.95 9.57 3.54
C ASP A 7 19.32 8.13 3.11
N LYS A 8 20.62 7.85 3.22
CA LYS A 8 21.21 6.56 2.85
C LYS A 8 20.89 5.50 3.89
N VAL A 9 20.01 4.57 3.55
CA VAL A 9 19.77 3.34 4.33
C VAL A 9 20.26 2.17 3.49
N THR A 10 21.41 1.59 3.87
CA THR A 10 21.96 0.40 3.22
C THR A 10 21.08 -0.82 3.48
N SER A 11 20.41 -1.34 2.45
CA SER A 11 19.59 -2.56 2.56
C SER A 11 20.46 -3.81 2.45
N SER A 12 20.72 -4.47 3.58
CA SER A 12 21.32 -5.80 3.62
C SER A 12 20.27 -6.90 3.38
N GLU A 13 20.64 -7.93 2.63
CA GLU A 13 20.04 -9.28 2.61
C GLU A 13 18.59 -9.41 2.08
N ASP A 14 18.48 -9.50 0.75
CA ASP A 14 17.42 -10.22 0.02
C ASP A 14 18.12 -10.98 -1.13
N PRO A 15 18.57 -12.23 -0.92
CA PRO A 15 19.43 -12.95 -1.87
C PRO A 15 18.66 -13.41 -3.11
N ASP A 16 19.30 -13.31 -4.26
CA ASP A 16 18.70 -13.60 -5.57
C ASP A 16 18.18 -15.04 -5.70
N ALA A 17 17.23 -15.24 -6.61
CA ALA A 17 16.89 -16.57 -7.14
C ALA A 17 18.07 -17.29 -7.83
N ASN A 18 19.17 -16.57 -8.08
CA ASN A 18 20.46 -17.09 -8.57
C ASN A 18 21.50 -17.34 -7.47
N GLY A 19 21.16 -17.17 -6.19
CA GLY A 19 22.02 -17.50 -5.04
C GLY A 19 23.22 -16.58 -4.82
N ALA A 20 23.22 -15.37 -5.38
CA ALA A 20 24.29 -14.40 -5.16
C ALA A 20 24.20 -13.80 -3.74
N VAL A 21 25.17 -14.13 -2.88
CA VAL A 21 25.38 -13.48 -1.59
C VAL A 21 26.23 -12.23 -1.82
N ASP A 22 25.72 -11.06 -1.42
CA ASP A 22 26.43 -9.78 -1.55
C ASP A 22 27.64 -9.73 -0.59
N PRO A 23 28.89 -9.63 -1.10
CA PRO A 23 30.07 -9.57 -0.25
C PRO A 23 30.20 -8.18 0.39
N GLY A 24 30.15 -8.14 1.72
CA GLY A 24 30.28 -6.91 2.53
C GLY A 24 31.52 -6.06 2.19
N PRO A 25 31.52 -4.78 2.62
CA PRO A 25 32.07 -3.66 1.85
C PRO A 25 33.58 -3.71 1.59
N SER A 26 33.97 -4.42 0.54
CA SER A 26 35.07 -3.99 -0.32
C SER A 26 34.65 -2.72 -1.06
N ALA A 27 35.56 -1.77 -1.25
CA ALA A 27 35.30 -0.65 -2.14
C ALA A 27 35.29 -1.19 -3.57
N GLY A 28 34.09 -1.42 -4.12
CA GLY A 28 33.91 -1.98 -5.46
C GLY A 28 34.64 -1.16 -6.54
N PRO A 29 35.00 -1.81 -7.66
CA PRO A 29 35.73 -1.16 -8.76
C PRO A 29 35.03 0.12 -9.21
N ALA A 30 35.80 1.07 -9.73
CA ALA A 30 35.23 2.27 -10.32
C ALA A 30 34.33 1.91 -11.51
N LEU A 31 33.42 2.82 -11.86
CA LEU A 31 32.50 2.56 -12.98
C LEU A 31 33.30 2.43 -14.29
N ILE A 32 34.36 3.21 -14.49
CA ILE A 32 35.24 3.05 -15.65
C ILE A 32 35.81 1.62 -15.76
N ASP A 33 36.36 1.04 -14.68
CA ASP A 33 36.90 -0.32 -14.68
C ASP A 33 35.83 -1.36 -15.09
N ARG A 34 34.58 -1.13 -14.67
CA ARG A 34 33.42 -1.98 -15.03
C ARG A 34 33.06 -1.83 -16.50
N LEU A 35 33.03 -0.61 -17.04
CA LEU A 35 32.79 -0.38 -18.48
C LEU A 35 33.90 -1.02 -19.33
N GLU A 36 35.17 -0.86 -18.95
CA GLU A 36 36.32 -1.49 -19.60
C GLU A 36 36.27 -3.02 -19.53
N SER A 37 35.73 -3.59 -18.44
CA SER A 37 35.47 -5.03 -18.32
C SER A 37 34.32 -5.56 -19.20
N GLY A 38 33.58 -4.67 -19.86
CA GLY A 38 32.50 -5.00 -20.81
C GLY A 38 31.07 -4.76 -20.30
N GLU A 39 30.86 -4.02 -19.21
CA GLU A 39 29.50 -3.63 -18.81
C GLU A 39 28.89 -2.65 -19.84
N PRO A 40 27.73 -2.97 -20.46
CA PRO A 40 27.23 -2.20 -21.60
C PRO A 40 26.71 -0.83 -21.15
N TYR A 41 27.12 0.22 -21.87
CA TYR A 41 26.70 1.59 -21.61
C TYR A 41 26.33 2.33 -22.88
N ALA A 42 25.51 3.38 -22.73
CA ALA A 42 25.11 4.30 -23.77
C ALA A 42 25.63 5.72 -23.46
N VAL A 43 25.70 6.54 -24.50
CA VAL A 43 26.05 7.97 -24.40
C VAL A 43 24.84 8.83 -24.75
N ALA A 44 24.60 9.88 -23.96
CA ALA A 44 23.50 10.81 -24.17
C ALA A 44 24.00 12.26 -24.22
N PHE A 45 23.55 13.03 -25.23
CA PHE A 45 23.93 14.44 -25.41
C PHE A 45 22.74 15.39 -25.16
N GLY A 46 22.96 16.40 -24.30
CA GLY A 46 21.95 17.38 -23.88
C GLY A 46 21.41 18.33 -24.97
N GLY A 47 20.22 18.88 -24.69
CA GLY A 47 19.54 19.86 -25.53
C GLY A 47 19.95 21.32 -25.27
N GLN A 48 19.04 22.25 -25.58
CA GLN A 48 19.16 23.68 -25.23
C GLN A 48 18.71 23.95 -23.77
N GLY A 49 19.01 25.14 -23.25
CA GLY A 49 18.54 25.59 -21.92
C GLY A 49 19.43 25.20 -20.72
N SER A 50 20.69 24.83 -20.98
CA SER A 50 21.72 24.56 -19.95
C SER A 50 22.77 25.67 -19.88
N ASP A 51 23.34 25.96 -18.71
CA ASP A 51 24.51 26.84 -18.62
C ASP A 51 25.76 26.17 -19.21
N TRP A 52 26.00 26.50 -20.47
CA TRP A 52 27.08 25.95 -21.26
C TRP A 52 28.41 26.64 -21.02
N LEU A 53 28.42 27.89 -20.54
CA LEU A 53 29.65 28.68 -20.41
C LEU A 53 30.39 28.30 -19.12
N GLU A 54 29.68 28.17 -18.00
CA GLU A 54 30.27 27.66 -16.75
C GLU A 54 30.76 26.21 -16.95
N SER A 55 29.92 25.35 -17.56
CA SER A 55 30.30 23.97 -17.88
C SER A 55 31.54 23.88 -18.78
N LEU A 56 31.64 24.73 -19.81
CA LEU A 56 32.80 24.78 -20.71
C LEU A 56 34.06 25.25 -19.99
N ALA A 57 33.95 26.23 -19.08
CA ALA A 57 35.08 26.71 -18.29
C ALA A 57 35.60 25.63 -17.33
N ASP A 58 34.71 24.94 -16.63
CA ASP A 58 35.05 23.84 -15.73
C ASP A 58 35.74 22.68 -16.46
N LEU A 59 35.25 22.32 -17.66
CA LEU A 59 35.85 21.28 -18.51
C LEU A 59 37.20 21.72 -19.10
N ALA A 60 37.32 22.95 -19.60
CA ALA A 60 38.57 23.47 -20.14
C ALA A 60 39.67 23.54 -19.08
N ALA A 61 39.33 23.98 -17.86
CA ALA A 61 40.26 24.07 -16.74
C ALA A 61 40.64 22.69 -16.17
N SER A 62 39.70 21.74 -16.06
CA SER A 62 39.96 20.41 -15.48
C SER A 62 40.70 19.45 -16.42
N ALA A 63 40.50 19.55 -17.74
CA ALA A 63 41.18 18.70 -18.73
C ALA A 63 42.35 19.38 -19.46
N GLY A 64 42.55 20.70 -19.30
CA GLY A 64 43.67 21.44 -19.92
C GLY A 64 43.55 21.66 -21.44
N ILE A 65 42.35 21.47 -22.00
CA ILE A 65 42.06 21.42 -23.45
C ILE A 65 41.79 22.79 -24.10
N GLU A 66 42.03 23.89 -23.37
CA GLU A 66 41.69 25.26 -23.81
C GLU A 66 42.27 25.63 -25.18
N SER A 67 43.50 25.21 -25.48
CA SER A 67 44.19 25.48 -26.76
C SER A 67 43.60 24.71 -27.94
N GLU A 68 43.14 23.48 -27.72
CA GLU A 68 42.45 22.69 -28.74
C GLU A 68 41.06 23.30 -29.03
N LEU A 69 40.31 23.62 -27.98
CA LEU A 69 38.99 24.27 -28.09
C LEU A 69 39.08 25.64 -28.79
N ALA A 70 40.14 26.42 -28.51
CA ALA A 70 40.42 27.67 -29.21
C ALA A 70 40.72 27.44 -30.71
N THR A 71 41.41 26.35 -31.06
CA THR A 71 41.73 26.00 -32.44
C THR A 71 40.46 25.59 -33.20
N LEU A 72 39.62 24.73 -32.60
CA LEU A 72 38.33 24.31 -33.17
C LEU A 72 37.39 25.49 -33.42
N ALA A 73 37.28 26.41 -32.46
CA ALA A 73 36.46 27.62 -32.61
C ALA A 73 37.01 28.55 -33.72
N GLY A 74 38.33 28.73 -33.80
CA GLY A 74 38.97 29.55 -34.82
C GLY A 74 38.85 28.97 -36.24
N GLU A 75 39.05 27.66 -36.40
CA GLU A 75 38.86 26.99 -37.70
C GLU A 75 37.38 27.02 -38.13
N ALA A 76 36.44 26.86 -37.20
CA ALA A 76 35.01 26.94 -37.50
C ALA A 76 34.58 28.38 -37.89
N GLU A 77 35.19 29.43 -37.30
CA GLU A 77 34.96 30.81 -37.72
C GLU A 77 35.59 31.10 -39.10
N LEU A 78 36.80 30.59 -39.37
CA LEU A 78 37.47 30.71 -40.68
C LEU A 78 36.66 30.05 -41.82
N ARG A 79 36.01 28.91 -41.55
CA ARG A 79 35.05 28.28 -42.50
C ARG A 79 33.85 29.18 -42.82
N LEU A 80 33.47 30.08 -41.91
CA LEU A 80 32.28 30.92 -42.02
C LEU A 80 32.57 32.33 -42.56
N GLU A 81 33.82 32.68 -42.86
CA GLU A 81 34.18 33.95 -43.51
C GLU A 81 33.30 34.32 -44.73
N PRO A 82 32.93 33.40 -45.66
CA PRO A 82 32.10 33.73 -46.81
C PRO A 82 30.70 34.25 -46.46
N VAL A 83 30.16 33.86 -45.30
CA VAL A 83 28.79 34.17 -44.83
C VAL A 83 28.78 35.10 -43.62
N ALA A 84 29.95 35.50 -43.08
CA ALA A 84 30.07 36.30 -41.87
C ALA A 84 29.21 37.59 -41.87
N LYS A 85 29.08 38.25 -43.04
CA LYS A 85 28.23 39.44 -43.21
C LYS A 85 26.74 39.19 -42.95
N GLU A 86 26.25 37.98 -43.20
CA GLU A 86 24.86 37.60 -42.94
C GLU A 86 24.68 37.15 -41.47
N LEU A 87 25.68 36.46 -40.90
CA LEU A 87 25.67 36.00 -39.50
C LEU A 87 25.74 37.15 -38.48
N VAL A 88 26.52 38.20 -38.75
CA VAL A 88 26.63 39.39 -37.87
C VAL A 88 25.28 40.09 -37.63
N VAL A 89 24.32 39.97 -38.56
CA VAL A 89 22.97 40.56 -38.43
C VAL A 89 22.18 39.97 -37.25
N VAL A 90 22.45 38.72 -36.87
CA VAL A 90 21.79 38.04 -35.74
C VAL A 90 22.71 37.84 -34.54
N ARG A 91 24.04 37.93 -34.71
CA ARG A 91 25.07 37.68 -33.69
C ARG A 91 25.88 38.95 -33.35
N PRO A 92 25.29 39.98 -32.71
CA PRO A 92 25.93 41.29 -32.51
C PRO A 92 27.12 41.28 -31.53
N VAL A 93 27.26 40.23 -30.70
CA VAL A 93 28.38 40.05 -29.75
C VAL A 93 29.49 39.13 -30.27
N GLY A 94 29.37 38.63 -31.51
CA GLY A 94 30.26 37.59 -32.03
C GLY A 94 30.06 36.22 -31.36
N PHE A 95 31.02 35.32 -31.54
CA PHE A 95 31.11 34.06 -30.81
C PHE A 95 32.58 33.82 -30.47
N SER A 96 33.00 34.23 -29.27
CA SER A 96 34.39 34.11 -28.82
C SER A 96 34.43 33.35 -27.50
N PRO A 97 33.99 32.08 -27.47
CA PRO A 97 33.71 31.34 -26.25
C PRO A 97 34.92 31.25 -25.32
N LEU A 98 36.13 31.01 -25.85
CA LEU A 98 37.34 30.93 -25.03
C LEU A 98 37.77 32.28 -24.44
N THR A 99 37.43 33.41 -25.08
CA THR A 99 37.59 34.73 -24.47
C THR A 99 36.64 34.91 -23.29
N TRP A 100 35.39 34.43 -23.40
CA TRP A 100 34.42 34.49 -22.32
C TRP A 100 34.73 33.50 -21.18
N VAL A 101 35.29 32.32 -21.48
CA VAL A 101 35.82 31.38 -20.48
C VAL A 101 36.94 32.04 -19.68
N ARG A 102 37.94 32.64 -20.35
CA ARG A 102 39.03 33.37 -19.67
C ARG A 102 38.52 34.50 -18.80
N ALA A 103 37.55 35.29 -19.30
CA ALA A 103 36.92 36.35 -18.52
C ALA A 103 36.21 35.79 -17.28
N LEU A 104 35.41 34.73 -17.43
CA LEU A 104 34.69 34.07 -16.32
C LEU A 104 35.67 33.56 -15.25
N THR A 105 36.76 32.88 -15.66
CA THR A 105 37.81 32.38 -14.75
C THR A 105 38.60 33.51 -14.08
N ALA A 106 38.64 34.70 -14.67
CA ALA A 106 39.29 35.89 -14.11
C ALA A 106 38.33 36.81 -13.30
N GLU A 107 37.08 36.41 -13.10
CA GLU A 107 36.00 37.22 -12.51
C GLU A 107 35.73 38.54 -13.29
N GLU A 108 36.08 38.58 -14.59
CA GLU A 108 35.84 39.70 -15.50
C GLU A 108 34.43 39.67 -16.14
N PRO A 109 33.91 40.81 -16.64
CA PRO A 109 32.56 40.87 -17.23
C PRO A 109 32.40 40.03 -18.51
N VAL A 110 31.61 38.95 -18.40
CA VAL A 110 31.11 38.15 -19.52
C VAL A 110 29.88 38.80 -20.19
N PRO A 111 29.46 38.38 -21.41
CA PRO A 111 28.20 38.82 -22.01
C PRO A 111 26.99 38.55 -21.11
N ALA A 112 25.93 39.36 -21.25
CA ALA A 112 24.73 39.21 -20.42
C ALA A 112 24.02 37.88 -20.70
N ALA A 113 23.33 37.31 -19.71
CA ALA A 113 22.63 36.02 -19.83
C ALA A 113 21.73 35.92 -21.09
N ALA A 114 20.93 36.96 -21.38
CA ALA A 114 20.09 37.04 -22.57
C ALA A 114 20.84 37.08 -23.93
N GLN A 115 22.16 37.25 -23.91
CA GLN A 115 23.05 37.11 -25.08
C GLN A 115 23.65 35.70 -25.14
N LEU A 116 23.97 35.10 -23.99
CA LEU A 116 24.48 33.72 -23.87
C LEU A 116 23.41 32.65 -24.13
N THR A 117 22.12 32.96 -23.90
CA THR A 117 20.96 32.11 -24.23
C THR A 117 20.38 32.36 -25.63
N SER A 118 20.91 33.33 -26.39
CA SER A 118 20.49 33.56 -27.78
C SER A 118 20.94 32.41 -28.68
N ALA A 119 20.05 31.89 -29.52
CA ALA A 119 20.31 30.63 -30.25
C ALA A 119 21.54 30.74 -31.19
N ALA A 120 21.84 31.91 -31.73
CA ALA A 120 23.05 32.19 -32.53
C ALA A 120 24.38 32.12 -31.73
N VAL A 121 24.32 31.93 -30.41
CA VAL A 121 25.46 31.83 -29.48
C VAL A 121 25.38 30.54 -28.66
N SER A 122 24.21 30.18 -28.13
CA SER A 122 24.04 28.98 -27.28
C SER A 122 24.15 27.67 -28.06
N MET A 123 23.70 27.61 -29.32
CA MET A 123 23.80 26.41 -30.18
C MET A 123 25.26 25.94 -30.35
N PRO A 124 26.19 26.77 -30.85
CA PRO A 124 27.60 26.38 -30.95
C PRO A 124 28.29 26.32 -29.57
N GLY A 125 27.82 27.08 -28.57
CA GLY A 125 28.35 27.04 -27.21
C GLY A 125 28.14 25.69 -26.51
N VAL A 126 26.91 25.16 -26.58
CA VAL A 126 26.58 23.83 -26.03
C VAL A 126 27.31 22.73 -26.79
N LEU A 127 27.37 22.78 -28.13
CA LEU A 127 28.12 21.79 -28.90
C LEU A 127 29.61 21.82 -28.54
N LEU A 128 30.22 23.00 -28.38
CA LEU A 128 31.61 23.11 -27.94
C LEU A 128 31.84 22.52 -26.55
N ALA A 129 30.89 22.69 -25.63
CA ALA A 129 30.93 22.05 -24.30
C ALA A 129 30.78 20.52 -24.37
N GLN A 130 29.93 19.99 -25.24
CA GLN A 130 29.79 18.54 -25.49
C GLN A 130 31.08 17.95 -26.10
N LEU A 131 31.67 18.64 -27.08
CA LEU A 131 32.96 18.29 -27.68
C LEU A 131 34.13 18.40 -26.70
N ALA A 132 34.05 19.31 -25.72
CA ALA A 132 34.99 19.40 -24.60
C ALA A 132 34.81 18.23 -23.62
N ALA A 133 33.58 17.81 -23.32
CA ALA A 133 33.30 16.69 -22.43
C ALA A 133 33.79 15.34 -23.00
N VAL A 134 33.61 15.10 -24.31
CA VAL A 134 34.18 13.93 -25.02
C VAL A 134 35.71 13.90 -24.91
N ARG A 135 36.37 15.05 -25.09
CA ARG A 135 37.83 15.18 -24.95
C ARG A 135 38.29 14.97 -23.51
N ALA A 136 37.57 15.54 -22.54
CA ALA A 136 37.88 15.39 -21.13
C ALA A 136 37.81 13.92 -20.69
N LEU A 137 36.75 13.18 -21.06
CA LEU A 137 36.67 11.74 -20.79
C LEU A 137 37.86 10.97 -21.37
N LYS A 138 38.22 11.24 -22.64
CA LYS A 138 39.35 10.58 -23.31
C LYS A 138 40.69 10.85 -22.61
N ILE A 139 40.90 12.06 -22.11
CA ILE A 139 42.10 12.43 -21.32
C ILE A 139 42.08 11.80 -19.92
N GLN A 140 40.89 11.65 -19.33
CA GLN A 140 40.68 11.01 -18.03
C GLN A 140 40.72 9.47 -18.08
N GLY A 141 40.74 8.86 -19.28
CA GLY A 141 40.97 7.43 -19.53
C GLY A 141 39.96 6.78 -20.48
N LEU A 142 38.73 7.30 -20.56
CA LEU A 142 37.62 6.67 -21.29
C LEU A 142 37.58 7.13 -22.76
N ASP A 143 38.34 6.46 -23.62
CA ASP A 143 38.32 6.70 -25.06
C ASP A 143 37.14 5.97 -25.74
N LEU A 144 36.05 6.71 -25.97
CA LEU A 144 34.82 6.23 -26.62
C LEU A 144 35.04 5.65 -28.04
N ALA A 145 36.19 5.90 -28.67
CA ALA A 145 36.56 5.28 -29.95
C ALA A 145 37.25 3.91 -29.82
N GLN A 146 37.79 3.58 -28.64
CA GLN A 146 38.39 2.28 -28.32
C GLN A 146 37.40 1.36 -27.60
N LEU A 147 36.58 1.92 -26.71
CA LEU A 147 35.50 1.22 -25.99
C LEU A 147 34.14 1.80 -26.45
N PRO A 148 33.58 1.39 -27.60
CA PRO A 148 32.38 1.99 -28.14
C PRO A 148 31.13 1.70 -27.28
N PRO A 149 30.24 2.69 -27.05
CA PRO A 149 28.96 2.48 -26.39
C PRO A 149 27.99 1.66 -27.25
N VAL A 150 27.04 0.97 -26.62
CA VAL A 150 26.02 0.16 -27.33
C VAL A 150 24.96 1.02 -28.02
N ALA A 151 24.78 2.27 -27.58
CA ALA A 151 23.87 3.24 -28.17
C ALA A 151 24.37 4.68 -27.93
N VAL A 152 24.04 5.59 -28.84
CA VAL A 152 24.35 7.02 -28.74
C VAL A 152 23.10 7.82 -29.13
N ILE A 153 22.55 8.59 -28.19
CA ILE A 153 21.32 9.37 -28.38
C ILE A 153 21.54 10.86 -28.08
N GLY A 154 20.72 11.73 -28.68
CA GLY A 154 20.85 13.19 -28.54
C GLY A 154 19.49 13.85 -28.37
N HIS A 155 19.33 14.65 -27.32
CA HIS A 155 18.11 15.41 -27.06
C HIS A 155 18.17 16.74 -27.81
N SER A 156 17.14 17.07 -28.59
CA SER A 156 17.06 18.32 -29.35
C SER A 156 18.33 18.54 -30.20
N GLN A 157 19.09 19.62 -29.95
CA GLN A 157 20.37 19.90 -30.62
C GLN A 157 21.47 18.84 -30.42
N GLY A 158 21.37 17.97 -29.40
CA GLY A 158 22.38 16.97 -29.07
C GLY A 158 22.72 16.01 -30.22
N VAL A 159 21.84 15.89 -31.23
CA VAL A 159 22.10 15.18 -32.48
C VAL A 159 23.37 15.66 -33.21
N LEU A 160 23.78 16.93 -33.03
CA LEU A 160 25.05 17.45 -33.54
C LEU A 160 26.26 16.72 -32.94
N ALA A 161 26.24 16.47 -31.62
CA ALA A 161 27.30 15.76 -30.92
C ALA A 161 27.23 14.24 -31.14
N VAL A 162 26.04 13.69 -31.40
CA VAL A 162 25.87 12.30 -31.89
C VAL A 162 26.63 12.08 -33.20
N GLU A 163 26.46 12.97 -34.19
CA GLU A 163 27.20 12.89 -35.45
C GLU A 163 28.71 13.17 -35.30
N ALA A 164 29.11 14.06 -34.37
CA ALA A 164 30.52 14.29 -34.07
C ALA A 164 31.21 13.03 -33.49
N LEU A 165 30.54 12.34 -32.58
CA LEU A 165 31.03 11.10 -31.97
C LEU A 165 31.10 9.95 -33.00
N LYS A 166 30.08 9.81 -33.85
CA LYS A 166 30.10 8.88 -35.01
C LYS A 166 31.23 9.17 -36.00
N ALA A 167 31.56 10.45 -36.19
CA ALA A 167 32.69 10.87 -37.02
C ALA A 167 34.05 10.77 -36.31
N HIS A 168 34.11 10.27 -35.07
CA HIS A 168 35.31 10.15 -34.25
C HIS A 168 36.15 11.45 -34.17
N GLY A 169 35.47 12.61 -34.11
CA GLY A 169 36.10 13.93 -34.08
C GLY A 169 36.46 14.53 -35.45
N ALA A 170 36.42 13.75 -36.53
CA ALA A 170 36.90 14.18 -37.86
C ALA A 170 36.02 15.26 -38.53
N ARG A 171 34.80 15.50 -38.03
CA ARG A 171 33.88 16.53 -38.52
C ARG A 171 33.59 17.65 -37.49
N ASP A 172 34.30 17.70 -36.36
CA ASP A 172 34.02 18.66 -35.27
C ASP A 172 33.96 20.11 -35.73
N VAL A 173 34.93 20.55 -36.55
CA VAL A 173 35.00 21.91 -37.11
C VAL A 173 33.83 22.22 -38.04
N GLU A 174 33.40 21.24 -38.84
CA GLU A 174 32.23 21.38 -39.72
C GLU A 174 30.93 21.42 -38.93
N LEU A 175 30.77 20.54 -37.94
CA LEU A 175 29.58 20.49 -37.09
C LEU A 175 29.46 21.74 -36.19
N LEU A 176 30.58 22.30 -35.71
CA LEU A 176 30.62 23.58 -35.00
C LEU A 176 30.33 24.78 -35.90
N ALA A 177 30.70 24.72 -37.18
CA ALA A 177 30.29 25.70 -38.18
C ALA A 177 28.77 25.57 -38.50
N ILE A 178 28.26 24.34 -38.68
CA ILE A 178 26.83 24.05 -38.87
C ILE A 178 26.01 24.55 -37.66
N ALA A 179 26.46 24.32 -36.42
CA ALA A 179 25.76 24.80 -35.23
C ALA A 179 25.62 26.34 -35.18
N GLN A 180 26.63 27.08 -35.64
CA GLN A 180 26.55 28.54 -35.82
C GLN A 180 25.53 28.93 -36.90
N LEU A 181 25.48 28.21 -38.03
CA LEU A 181 24.49 28.44 -39.09
C LEU A 181 23.06 28.16 -38.63
N VAL A 182 22.82 27.02 -37.95
CA VAL A 182 21.51 26.62 -37.43
C VAL A 182 21.02 27.62 -36.40
N GLY A 183 21.86 28.01 -35.42
CA GLY A 183 21.51 29.01 -34.42
C GLY A 183 21.16 30.37 -35.02
N ALA A 184 21.97 30.84 -35.99
CA ALA A 184 21.71 32.07 -36.72
C ALA A 184 20.40 32.02 -37.54
N ALA A 185 20.12 30.90 -38.22
CA ALA A 185 18.92 30.72 -39.02
C ALA A 185 17.67 30.64 -38.13
N ALA A 186 17.75 29.92 -37.01
CA ALA A 186 16.71 29.84 -35.99
C ALA A 186 16.36 31.23 -35.44
N THR A 187 17.34 31.99 -34.94
CA THR A 187 17.14 33.37 -34.45
C THR A 187 16.53 34.27 -35.53
N LEU A 188 16.99 34.17 -36.79
CA LEU A 188 16.46 34.98 -37.90
C LEU A 188 14.99 34.68 -38.23
N VAL A 189 14.62 33.40 -38.33
CA VAL A 189 13.27 32.97 -38.70
C VAL A 189 12.30 33.12 -37.52
N ALA A 190 12.72 32.77 -36.31
CA ALA A 190 11.90 32.93 -35.11
C ALA A 190 11.49 34.39 -34.87
N ARG A 191 12.43 35.35 -35.05
CA ARG A 191 12.12 36.79 -34.97
C ARG A 191 11.12 37.24 -36.06
N ARG A 192 11.21 36.70 -37.29
CA ARG A 192 10.22 36.94 -38.37
C ARG A 192 8.84 36.33 -38.10
N ARG A 193 8.79 35.17 -37.43
CA ARG A 193 7.58 34.39 -37.16
C ARG A 193 6.95 34.67 -35.78
N GLY A 194 7.59 35.48 -34.93
CA GLY A 194 7.12 35.85 -33.60
C GLY A 194 7.35 34.80 -32.50
N ILE A 195 8.19 33.80 -32.76
CA ILE A 195 8.42 32.61 -31.92
C ILE A 195 9.65 32.82 -31.03
N VAL A 196 9.69 33.98 -30.38
CA VAL A 196 10.80 34.43 -29.52
C VAL A 196 10.28 34.99 -28.21
N VAL A 197 11.15 35.01 -27.19
CA VAL A 197 10.88 35.57 -25.87
C VAL A 197 10.28 36.98 -25.96
N ARG A 198 9.24 37.24 -25.14
CA ARG A 198 8.61 38.57 -24.98
C ARG A 198 8.43 38.89 -23.50
N GLY A 199 9.28 39.77 -22.98
CA GLY A 199 9.37 39.99 -21.53
C GLY A 199 9.74 38.68 -20.84
N ASN A 200 8.99 38.29 -19.81
CA ASN A 200 9.22 37.04 -19.07
C ASN A 200 8.54 35.80 -19.72
N ARG A 201 7.88 35.93 -20.89
CA ARG A 201 7.21 34.80 -21.56
C ARG A 201 8.10 34.22 -22.66
N THR A 202 8.39 32.94 -22.55
CA THR A 202 9.23 32.18 -23.49
C THR A 202 8.41 31.55 -24.63
N PRO A 203 9.03 31.16 -25.74
CA PRO A 203 8.35 30.50 -26.86
C PRO A 203 8.17 28.98 -26.70
N MET A 204 8.68 28.39 -25.61
CA MET A 204 8.54 26.98 -25.26
C MET A 204 8.15 26.87 -23.79
N VAL A 205 7.11 26.09 -23.49
CA VAL A 205 6.61 25.84 -22.13
C VAL A 205 6.55 24.34 -21.89
N SER A 206 7.19 23.88 -20.82
CA SER A 206 7.09 22.51 -20.33
C SER A 206 5.75 22.34 -19.60
N VAL A 207 5.04 21.26 -19.90
CA VAL A 207 3.79 20.90 -19.23
C VAL A 207 3.97 19.52 -18.59
N THR A 208 3.90 19.49 -17.27
CA THR A 208 4.05 18.25 -16.48
C THR A 208 2.73 17.87 -15.80
N ASN A 209 2.65 16.64 -15.30
CA ASN A 209 1.44 16.03 -14.74
C ASN A 209 0.28 15.92 -15.76
N VAL A 210 0.62 15.62 -17.01
CA VAL A 210 -0.35 15.47 -18.12
C VAL A 210 -0.15 14.19 -18.90
N ASP A 211 -1.22 13.67 -19.48
CA ASP A 211 -1.13 12.64 -20.51
C ASP A 211 -0.77 13.29 -21.87
N PRO A 212 0.28 12.82 -22.58
CA PRO A 212 0.66 13.35 -23.89
C PRO A 212 -0.45 13.30 -24.95
N GLU A 213 -1.29 12.26 -24.94
CA GLU A 213 -2.39 12.13 -25.91
C GLU A 213 -3.53 13.10 -25.58
N ARG A 214 -3.88 13.22 -24.30
CA ARG A 214 -4.85 14.23 -23.83
C ARG A 214 -4.36 15.64 -24.13
N MET A 215 -3.07 15.93 -23.92
CA MET A 215 -2.48 17.23 -24.24
C MET A 215 -2.57 17.54 -25.74
N LYS A 216 -2.28 16.56 -26.60
CA LYS A 216 -2.45 16.70 -28.05
C LYS A 216 -3.92 16.98 -28.41
N ALA A 217 -4.88 16.24 -27.86
CA ALA A 217 -6.30 16.45 -28.14
C ALA A 217 -6.77 17.86 -27.75
N LEU A 218 -6.31 18.40 -26.61
CA LEU A 218 -6.61 19.77 -26.19
C LEU A 218 -5.97 20.83 -27.10
N LEU A 219 -4.76 20.58 -27.63
CA LEU A 219 -4.12 21.47 -28.61
C LEU A 219 -4.89 21.45 -29.95
N ASP A 220 -5.31 20.27 -30.40
CA ASP A 220 -6.11 20.08 -31.62
C ASP A 220 -7.53 20.70 -31.49
N GLU A 221 -8.12 20.72 -30.29
CA GLU A 221 -9.37 21.45 -29.99
C GLU A 221 -9.14 22.97 -29.97
N PHE A 222 -8.13 23.46 -29.24
CA PHE A 222 -7.78 24.88 -29.16
C PHE A 222 -7.40 25.50 -30.52
N ALA A 223 -6.86 24.68 -31.43
CA ALA A 223 -6.58 25.06 -32.82
C ALA A 223 -7.82 25.31 -33.68
N GLN A 224 -9.01 24.85 -33.25
CA GLN A 224 -10.28 25.06 -33.97
C GLN A 224 -11.01 26.35 -33.57
N ASP A 225 -10.60 27.03 -32.48
CA ASP A 225 -11.10 28.37 -32.15
C ASP A 225 -10.67 29.37 -33.23
N VAL A 226 -11.64 30.03 -33.87
CA VAL A 226 -11.41 31.10 -34.87
C VAL A 226 -10.60 32.28 -34.35
N ARG A 227 -10.42 32.42 -33.03
CA ARG A 227 -9.56 33.42 -32.39
C ARG A 227 -8.10 32.96 -32.32
N THR A 228 -7.80 31.68 -32.56
CA THR A 228 -6.46 31.07 -32.49
C THR A 228 -5.76 31.19 -33.84
N VAL A 229 -5.28 32.40 -34.15
CA VAL A 229 -4.65 32.74 -35.45
C VAL A 229 -3.42 31.88 -35.77
N GLN A 230 -2.73 31.38 -34.73
CA GLN A 230 -1.54 30.54 -34.87
C GLN A 230 -1.42 29.55 -33.68
N PRO A 231 -2.01 28.33 -33.75
CA PRO A 231 -2.04 27.39 -32.63
C PRO A 231 -0.63 26.91 -32.20
N PRO A 232 -0.37 26.76 -30.89
CA PRO A 232 0.84 26.08 -30.42
C PRO A 232 0.83 24.60 -30.82
N ALA A 233 2.01 23.98 -30.86
CA ALA A 233 2.17 22.57 -31.20
C ALA A 233 2.94 21.83 -30.09
N LEU A 234 2.64 20.55 -29.88
CA LEU A 234 3.45 19.65 -29.06
C LEU A 234 4.76 19.38 -29.80
N SER A 235 5.89 19.76 -29.20
CA SER A 235 7.20 19.79 -29.85
C SER A 235 8.19 18.78 -29.28
N ILE A 236 8.09 18.45 -27.98
CA ILE A 236 8.92 17.43 -27.34
C ILE A 236 8.08 16.60 -26.37
N ARG A 237 8.24 15.27 -26.37
CA ARG A 237 7.79 14.37 -25.29
C ARG A 237 9.00 14.02 -24.42
N ASN A 238 9.17 14.76 -23.32
CA ASN A 238 10.30 14.61 -22.40
C ASN A 238 10.14 13.40 -21.47
N GLY A 239 8.90 12.98 -21.19
CA GLY A 239 8.60 11.88 -20.29
C GLY A 239 7.16 11.36 -20.44
N ARG A 240 6.86 10.26 -19.74
CA ARG A 240 5.53 9.61 -19.78
C ARG A 240 4.38 10.50 -19.28
N ARG A 241 4.70 11.48 -18.43
CA ARG A 241 3.78 12.52 -17.93
C ARG A 241 4.35 13.95 -18.07
N SER A 242 5.21 14.18 -19.08
CA SER A 242 5.89 15.47 -19.32
C SER A 242 6.12 15.72 -20.82
N VAL A 243 5.64 16.86 -21.30
CA VAL A 243 5.78 17.30 -22.71
C VAL A 243 6.16 18.77 -22.77
N VAL A 244 6.60 19.24 -23.94
CA VAL A 244 6.85 20.66 -24.22
C VAL A 244 5.93 21.09 -25.35
N ILE A 245 5.31 22.26 -25.18
CA ILE A 245 4.51 22.93 -26.21
C ILE A 245 5.26 24.17 -26.70
N THR A 246 5.14 24.47 -27.99
CA THR A 246 5.90 25.55 -28.65
C THR A 246 5.01 26.41 -29.53
N GLY A 247 5.24 27.73 -29.49
CA GLY A 247 4.48 28.69 -30.27
C GLY A 247 4.84 30.13 -29.95
N THR A 248 4.02 31.06 -30.44
CA THR A 248 4.07 32.47 -30.03
C THR A 248 3.69 32.59 -28.55
N PRO A 249 4.46 33.30 -27.69
CA PRO A 249 4.21 33.36 -26.24
C PRO A 249 2.81 33.84 -25.81
N GLU A 250 2.13 34.61 -26.66
CA GLU A 250 0.74 35.04 -26.46
C GLU A 250 -0.27 33.88 -26.55
N GLN A 251 -0.08 32.96 -27.50
CA GLN A 251 -0.95 31.81 -27.71
C GLN A 251 -0.67 30.70 -26.70
N LEU A 252 0.58 30.59 -26.22
CA LEU A 252 0.93 29.70 -25.10
C LEU A 252 0.18 30.10 -23.83
N SER A 253 0.21 31.38 -23.42
CA SER A 253 -0.59 31.83 -22.27
C SER A 253 -2.11 31.78 -22.49
N ARG A 254 -2.60 31.79 -23.73
CA ARG A 254 -4.03 31.54 -23.99
C ARG A 254 -4.41 30.07 -23.86
N PHE A 255 -3.50 29.17 -24.19
CA PHE A 255 -3.70 27.72 -24.03
C PHE A 255 -3.56 27.29 -22.56
N GLU A 256 -2.66 27.93 -21.81
CA GLU A 256 -2.52 27.88 -20.36
C GLU A 256 -3.85 28.23 -19.67
N LEU A 257 -4.41 29.42 -19.95
CA LEU A 257 -5.74 29.86 -19.45
C LEU A 257 -6.90 28.91 -19.84
N TYR A 258 -6.83 28.26 -21.00
CA TYR A 258 -7.82 27.27 -21.43
C TYR A 258 -7.70 25.95 -20.64
N CYS A 259 -6.46 25.51 -20.37
CA CYS A 259 -6.19 24.37 -19.48
C CYS A 259 -6.60 24.64 -18.03
N GLU A 260 -6.41 25.87 -17.52
CA GLU A 260 -6.88 26.29 -16.19
C GLU A 260 -8.41 26.17 -16.08
N GLN A 261 -9.18 26.64 -17.06
CA GLN A 261 -10.65 26.53 -17.06
C GLN A 261 -11.13 25.08 -17.06
N ILE A 262 -10.38 24.16 -17.69
CA ILE A 262 -10.66 22.72 -17.60
C ILE A 262 -10.33 22.22 -16.20
N ALA A 263 -9.15 22.56 -15.65
CA ALA A 263 -8.73 22.15 -14.31
C ALA A 263 -9.72 22.60 -13.21
N GLU A 264 -10.20 23.86 -13.27
CA GLU A 264 -11.24 24.39 -12.37
C GLU A 264 -12.54 23.60 -12.48
N ARG A 265 -12.97 23.25 -13.70
CA ARG A 265 -14.17 22.43 -13.93
C ARG A 265 -14.02 21.02 -13.38
N GLU A 266 -12.90 20.33 -13.64
CA GLU A 266 -12.67 18.98 -13.13
C GLU A 266 -12.51 18.96 -11.60
N ALA A 267 -11.91 20.00 -11.02
CA ALA A 267 -11.82 20.18 -9.57
C ALA A 267 -13.20 20.39 -8.93
N ALA A 268 -14.10 21.16 -9.57
CA ALA A 268 -15.48 21.30 -9.14
C ALA A 268 -16.25 19.97 -9.24
N GLU A 269 -16.17 19.29 -10.39
CA GLU A 269 -16.77 17.95 -10.62
C GLU A 269 -16.34 16.92 -9.56
N ARG A 270 -15.05 16.90 -9.18
CA ARG A 270 -14.52 15.99 -8.14
C ARG A 270 -14.94 16.42 -6.72
N LYS A 271 -14.93 17.72 -6.41
CA LYS A 271 -15.39 18.28 -5.13
C LYS A 271 -16.87 17.97 -4.88
N ASP A 272 -17.69 18.10 -5.92
CA ASP A 272 -19.13 17.84 -5.87
C ASP A 272 -19.46 16.33 -6.04
N LYS A 273 -18.43 15.46 -6.03
CA LYS A 273 -18.54 13.98 -6.09
C LYS A 273 -19.30 13.46 -7.32
N VAL A 274 -19.11 14.13 -8.45
CA VAL A 274 -19.61 13.71 -9.77
C VAL A 274 -18.63 12.73 -10.45
N ARG A 275 -17.33 12.83 -10.14
CA ARG A 275 -16.26 11.97 -10.65
C ARG A 275 -15.25 11.61 -9.56
N GLY A 276 -14.63 10.44 -9.68
CA GLY A 276 -13.39 10.08 -8.99
C GLY A 276 -12.19 10.09 -9.95
N GLY A 277 -11.06 9.59 -9.46
CA GLY A 277 -9.78 9.56 -10.17
C GLY A 277 -9.10 10.92 -10.28
N ALA A 278 -7.94 10.97 -10.92
CA ALA A 278 -7.19 12.20 -11.13
C ALA A 278 -8.03 13.28 -11.85
N ILE A 279 -7.80 14.52 -11.44
CA ILE A 279 -8.23 15.71 -12.18
C ILE A 279 -7.08 16.18 -13.07
N PHE A 280 -7.41 16.79 -14.20
CA PHE A 280 -6.46 17.49 -15.03
C PHE A 280 -5.87 18.68 -14.25
N SER A 281 -4.67 18.49 -13.71
CA SER A 281 -3.94 19.49 -12.94
C SER A 281 -2.54 19.66 -13.54
N PRO A 282 -2.42 20.22 -14.76
CA PRO A 282 -1.14 20.49 -15.40
C PRO A 282 -0.31 21.48 -14.59
N VAL A 283 1.01 21.35 -14.64
CA VAL A 283 1.95 22.38 -14.18
C VAL A 283 2.71 22.90 -15.39
N PHE A 284 2.62 24.21 -15.63
CA PHE A 284 3.26 24.92 -16.73
C PHE A 284 4.53 25.62 -16.27
N ASP A 285 5.68 25.23 -16.81
CA ASP A 285 7.00 25.80 -16.51
C ASP A 285 7.63 26.41 -17.79
N PRO A 286 7.95 27.72 -17.81
CA PRO A 286 8.65 28.33 -18.95
C PRO A 286 10.05 27.71 -19.16
N VAL A 287 10.35 27.28 -20.38
CA VAL A 287 11.69 26.80 -20.75
C VAL A 287 12.57 27.99 -21.15
N ASP A 288 13.74 28.14 -20.54
CA ASP A 288 14.66 29.27 -20.78
C ASP A 288 15.44 29.12 -22.11
N VAL A 289 14.79 29.54 -23.20
CA VAL A 289 15.32 29.55 -24.57
C VAL A 289 14.86 30.79 -25.33
N GLU A 290 15.73 31.42 -26.12
CA GLU A 290 15.36 32.59 -26.95
C GLU A 290 14.28 32.25 -28.00
N VAL A 291 14.33 31.03 -28.54
CA VAL A 291 13.65 30.58 -29.76
C VAL A 291 12.81 29.32 -29.51
N GLY A 292 11.64 29.23 -30.14
CA GLY A 292 10.83 28.01 -30.14
C GLY A 292 11.27 27.00 -31.19
N PHE A 293 11.90 25.91 -30.75
CA PHE A 293 12.42 24.82 -31.58
C PHE A 293 11.37 23.74 -31.91
N HIS A 294 11.73 22.77 -32.77
CA HIS A 294 10.89 21.63 -33.12
C HIS A 294 9.45 22.01 -33.54
N THR A 295 9.35 22.95 -34.50
CA THR A 295 8.07 23.45 -35.01
C THR A 295 8.10 23.68 -36.53
N PRO A 296 7.06 23.26 -37.30
CA PRO A 296 6.97 23.52 -38.74
C PRO A 296 7.11 25.00 -39.15
N ARG A 297 6.88 25.93 -38.22
CA ARG A 297 7.04 27.37 -38.45
C ARG A 297 8.49 27.81 -38.68
N LEU A 298 9.49 26.99 -38.32
CA LEU A 298 10.91 27.26 -38.59
C LEU A 298 11.44 26.60 -39.87
N ALA A 299 10.59 25.97 -40.69
CA ALA A 299 11.02 25.29 -41.92
C ALA A 299 11.81 26.18 -42.89
N ASP A 300 11.50 27.49 -42.96
CA ASP A 300 12.30 28.48 -43.72
C ASP A 300 13.81 28.45 -43.34
N GLY A 301 14.12 28.07 -42.10
CA GLY A 301 15.46 28.01 -41.54
C GLY A 301 16.32 26.91 -42.18
N VAL A 302 15.72 25.80 -42.62
CA VAL A 302 16.41 24.69 -43.29
C VAL A 302 16.99 25.15 -44.63
N GLU A 303 16.21 25.89 -45.42
CA GLU A 303 16.67 26.50 -46.68
C GLU A 303 17.61 27.69 -46.48
N ILE A 304 17.57 28.37 -45.33
CA ILE A 304 18.53 29.42 -45.00
C ILE A 304 19.89 28.81 -44.63
N ALA A 305 19.91 27.84 -43.71
CA ALA A 305 21.13 27.14 -43.30
C ALA A 305 21.78 26.37 -44.45
N GLY A 306 21.00 25.67 -45.28
CA GLY A 306 21.52 24.94 -46.45
C GLY A 306 22.18 25.84 -47.49
N ARG A 307 21.64 27.05 -47.76
CA ARG A 307 22.31 28.04 -48.64
C ARG A 307 23.59 28.59 -48.02
N TRP A 308 23.61 28.80 -46.70
CA TRP A 308 24.81 29.26 -46.00
C TRP A 308 25.92 28.20 -45.98
N ALA A 309 25.57 26.92 -45.79
CA ALA A 309 26.52 25.81 -45.92
C ALA A 309 27.11 25.73 -47.34
N ALA A 310 26.28 25.88 -48.38
CA ALA A 310 26.73 25.92 -49.76
C ALA A 310 27.71 27.08 -50.04
N ALA A 311 27.48 28.24 -49.44
CA ALA A 311 28.37 29.40 -49.56
C ALA A 311 29.66 29.29 -48.71
N ALA A 312 29.62 28.56 -47.59
CA ALA A 312 30.75 28.29 -46.71
C ALA A 312 31.58 27.04 -47.11
N GLY A 313 31.13 26.28 -48.11
CA GLY A 313 31.80 25.03 -48.53
C GLY A 313 31.65 23.89 -47.52
N LEU A 314 30.50 23.80 -46.86
CA LEU A 314 30.12 22.74 -45.93
C LEU A 314 29.11 21.78 -46.59
N ASP A 315 28.96 20.58 -46.02
CA ASP A 315 27.99 19.58 -46.45
C ASP A 315 26.54 20.08 -46.34
N VAL A 316 25.91 20.34 -47.50
CA VAL A 316 24.56 20.93 -47.59
C VAL A 316 23.48 19.93 -47.19
N GLU A 317 23.66 18.64 -47.49
CA GLU A 317 22.66 17.60 -47.20
C GLU A 317 22.64 17.30 -45.70
N LEU A 318 23.82 17.14 -45.09
CA LEU A 318 23.95 17.03 -43.63
C LEU A 318 23.49 18.30 -42.90
N THR A 319 23.83 19.49 -43.41
CA THR A 319 23.33 20.74 -42.82
C THR A 319 21.81 20.77 -42.81
N LYS A 320 21.16 20.41 -43.92
CA LYS A 320 19.69 20.42 -44.00
C LYS A 320 19.05 19.40 -43.07
N SER A 321 19.52 18.15 -43.04
CA SER A 321 18.93 17.12 -42.18
C SER A 321 19.07 17.43 -40.68
N LEU A 322 20.24 17.93 -40.25
CA LEU A 322 20.45 18.42 -38.88
C LEU A 322 19.58 19.65 -38.57
N THR A 323 19.45 20.60 -39.51
CA THR A 323 18.59 21.78 -39.32
C THR A 323 17.12 21.37 -39.19
N GLU A 324 16.65 20.41 -39.98
CA GLU A 324 15.27 19.92 -39.93
C GLU A 324 14.99 19.18 -38.61
N ALA A 325 15.89 18.29 -38.19
CA ALA A 325 15.79 17.56 -36.92
C ALA A 325 15.69 18.48 -35.69
N ILE A 326 16.40 19.62 -35.70
CA ILE A 326 16.48 20.54 -34.56
C ILE A 326 15.39 21.63 -34.62
N LEU A 327 15.10 22.16 -35.81
CA LEU A 327 14.18 23.29 -35.95
C LEU A 327 12.72 22.87 -36.19
N VAL A 328 12.47 21.71 -36.81
CA VAL A 328 11.15 21.32 -37.33
C VAL A 328 10.61 20.04 -36.69
N THR A 329 11.39 18.95 -36.70
CA THR A 329 10.93 17.61 -36.31
C THR A 329 10.70 17.51 -34.79
N PRO A 330 9.53 17.03 -34.32
CA PRO A 330 9.30 16.78 -32.89
C PRO A 330 10.20 15.67 -32.32
N VAL A 331 10.52 15.75 -31.02
CA VAL A 331 11.40 14.78 -30.33
C VAL A 331 10.59 13.93 -29.34
N ASP A 332 10.69 12.61 -29.43
CA ASP A 332 10.16 11.68 -28.41
C ASP A 332 11.31 11.05 -27.60
N TRP A 333 11.68 11.72 -26.51
CA TRP A 333 12.78 11.29 -25.65
C TRP A 333 12.46 9.98 -24.92
N VAL A 334 11.18 9.64 -24.72
CA VAL A 334 10.80 8.37 -24.09
C VAL A 334 11.18 7.20 -24.98
N ASN A 335 10.98 7.32 -26.29
CA ASN A 335 11.29 6.24 -27.23
C ASN A 335 12.82 6.08 -27.41
N GLU A 336 13.58 7.18 -27.50
CA GLU A 336 15.05 7.12 -27.55
C GLU A 336 15.66 6.46 -26.30
N VAL A 337 15.12 6.76 -25.12
CA VAL A 337 15.55 6.14 -23.85
C VAL A 337 15.12 4.67 -23.77
N ASN A 338 13.96 4.29 -24.33
CA ASN A 338 13.57 2.89 -24.44
C ASN A 338 14.51 2.13 -25.40
N HIS A 339 14.88 2.70 -26.55
CA HIS A 339 15.87 2.08 -27.47
C HIS A 339 17.23 1.82 -26.79
N VAL A 340 17.66 2.70 -25.89
CA VAL A 340 18.88 2.49 -25.07
C VAL A 340 18.72 1.30 -24.12
N ALA A 341 17.54 1.09 -23.54
CA ALA A 341 17.24 -0.07 -22.70
C ALA A 341 17.16 -1.37 -23.52
N ASP A 342 16.53 -1.33 -24.69
CA ASP A 342 16.41 -2.46 -25.62
C ASP A 342 17.78 -2.88 -26.20
N ALA A 343 18.70 -1.91 -26.36
CA ALA A 343 20.12 -2.15 -26.67
C ALA A 343 20.92 -2.76 -25.49
N GLY A 344 20.28 -2.99 -24.33
CA GLY A 344 20.85 -3.69 -23.18
C GLY A 344 21.72 -2.85 -22.25
N ALA A 345 21.80 -1.53 -22.44
CA ALA A 345 22.64 -0.65 -21.64
C ALA A 345 22.28 -0.69 -20.14
N ARG A 346 23.28 -0.84 -19.27
CA ARG A 346 23.16 -0.70 -17.81
C ARG A 346 23.42 0.73 -17.33
N TRP A 347 24.16 1.52 -18.13
CA TRP A 347 24.56 2.88 -17.79
C TRP A 347 24.31 3.86 -18.93
N ILE A 348 23.96 5.09 -18.59
CA ILE A 348 23.93 6.24 -19.50
C ILE A 348 24.97 7.26 -19.01
N LEU A 349 25.91 7.61 -19.87
CA LEU A 349 26.83 8.72 -19.65
C LEU A 349 26.25 9.98 -20.31
N ASP A 350 25.84 10.95 -19.50
CA ASP A 350 25.35 12.24 -19.94
C ASP A 350 26.55 13.18 -20.15
N LEU A 351 26.72 13.61 -21.40
CA LEU A 351 27.74 14.55 -21.89
C LEU A 351 27.15 15.92 -22.24
N GLY A 352 25.88 16.19 -21.89
CA GLY A 352 25.32 17.53 -21.92
C GLY A 352 25.99 18.47 -20.89
N PRO A 353 25.88 19.81 -21.06
CA PRO A 353 26.35 20.75 -20.04
C PRO A 353 25.51 20.65 -18.76
N GLY A 354 26.18 20.67 -17.60
CA GLY A 354 25.54 20.50 -16.29
C GLY A 354 24.97 19.09 -16.08
N ASP A 355 23.75 19.03 -15.52
CA ASP A 355 23.03 17.78 -15.19
C ASP A 355 21.59 17.75 -15.75
N LEU A 356 21.25 18.68 -16.66
CA LEU A 356 19.88 18.92 -17.09
C LEU A 356 19.24 17.68 -17.75
N LEU A 357 19.99 17.00 -18.63
CA LEU A 357 19.50 15.80 -19.31
C LEU A 357 19.43 14.61 -18.33
N THR A 358 20.37 14.48 -17.41
CA THR A 358 20.31 13.53 -16.29
C THR A 358 19.03 13.69 -15.48
N ARG A 359 18.69 14.92 -15.04
CA ARG A 359 17.43 15.21 -14.32
C ARG A 359 16.18 14.94 -15.16
N LEU A 360 16.23 15.18 -16.47
CA LEU A 360 15.15 14.88 -17.40
C LEU A 360 14.92 13.38 -17.60
N THR A 361 16.01 12.60 -17.61
CA THR A 361 16.03 11.19 -18.01
C THR A 361 15.81 10.24 -16.83
N ALA A 362 16.20 10.62 -15.61
CA ALA A 362 16.02 9.80 -14.41
C ALA A 362 14.56 9.34 -14.17
N PRO A 363 13.50 10.15 -14.40
CA PRO A 363 12.10 9.68 -14.35
C PRO A 363 11.69 8.73 -15.49
N VAL A 364 12.47 8.66 -16.58
CA VAL A 364 12.19 7.83 -17.76
C VAL A 364 12.86 6.46 -17.67
N ILE A 365 14.10 6.38 -17.14
CA ILE A 365 14.80 5.11 -16.86
C ILE A 365 14.36 4.43 -15.55
N ARG A 366 13.60 5.15 -14.72
CA ARG A 366 12.97 4.64 -13.50
C ARG A 366 12.21 3.33 -13.78
N GLY A 367 12.66 2.24 -13.17
CA GLY A 367 12.11 0.90 -13.34
C GLY A 367 12.78 0.03 -14.40
N LEU A 368 13.73 0.56 -15.19
CA LEU A 368 14.46 -0.20 -16.22
C LEU A 368 15.76 -0.84 -15.71
N GLY A 369 16.22 -0.51 -14.49
CA GLY A 369 17.49 -1.02 -13.96
C GLY A 369 18.73 -0.37 -14.58
N ILE A 370 18.61 0.89 -15.00
CA ILE A 370 19.66 1.65 -15.70
C ILE A 370 20.14 2.80 -14.81
N GLY A 371 21.45 2.92 -14.62
CA GLY A 371 22.11 4.05 -13.96
C GLY A 371 22.40 5.20 -14.92
N ILE A 372 22.55 6.42 -14.41
CA ILE A 372 22.90 7.61 -15.22
C ILE A 372 23.93 8.49 -14.48
N VAL A 373 24.90 9.03 -15.22
CA VAL A 373 26.01 9.82 -14.68
C VAL A 373 26.23 11.10 -15.50
N PRO A 374 26.13 12.31 -14.90
CA PRO A 374 26.41 13.59 -15.56
C PRO A 374 27.93 13.84 -15.62
N THR A 375 28.58 13.23 -16.60
CA THR A 375 30.05 13.19 -16.74
C THR A 375 30.71 14.54 -17.02
N ALA A 376 29.93 15.55 -17.47
CA ALA A 376 30.38 16.93 -17.56
C ALA A 376 30.55 17.64 -16.19
N THR A 377 30.13 17.02 -15.08
CA THR A 377 30.20 17.61 -13.74
C THR A 377 31.27 16.96 -12.86
N ARG A 378 31.90 17.74 -11.97
CA ARG A 378 32.86 17.21 -10.96
C ARG A 378 32.25 16.09 -10.10
N GLY A 379 30.94 16.15 -9.84
CA GLY A 379 30.20 15.12 -9.11
C GLY A 379 30.06 13.81 -9.90
N GLY A 380 29.68 13.90 -11.18
CA GLY A 380 29.59 12.73 -12.07
C GLY A 380 30.96 12.12 -12.37
N GLN A 381 32.00 12.94 -12.60
CA GLN A 381 33.38 12.47 -12.73
C GLN A 381 33.82 11.67 -11.49
N ARG A 382 33.60 12.19 -10.28
CA ARG A 382 33.89 11.44 -9.05
C ARG A 382 33.18 10.08 -9.03
N ASN A 383 31.92 10.04 -9.41
CA ASN A 383 31.11 8.82 -9.43
C ASN A 383 31.54 7.83 -10.54
N LEU A 384 32.19 8.31 -11.61
CA LEU A 384 32.74 7.49 -12.71
C LEU A 384 34.11 6.88 -12.35
N PHE A 385 35.01 7.68 -11.76
CA PHE A 385 36.43 7.32 -11.58
C PHE A 385 36.82 6.86 -10.17
N MET A 386 36.06 7.18 -9.11
CA MET A 386 36.43 6.77 -7.75
C MET A 386 35.81 5.42 -7.35
N HIS A 387 36.65 4.50 -6.86
CA HIS A 387 36.23 3.22 -6.28
C HIS A 387 35.21 3.44 -5.15
N GLY A 388 34.16 2.64 -5.10
CA GLY A 388 33.07 2.77 -4.12
C GLY A 388 32.22 4.06 -4.23
N ALA A 389 32.44 4.91 -5.24
CA ALA A 389 31.63 6.12 -5.51
C ALA A 389 30.58 5.92 -6.62
N VAL A 390 30.52 4.72 -7.21
CA VAL A 390 29.54 4.36 -8.24
C VAL A 390 28.11 4.50 -7.69
N PRO A 391 27.17 5.12 -8.42
CA PRO A 391 25.80 5.29 -7.94
C PRO A 391 25.10 3.94 -7.73
N GLU A 392 24.21 3.89 -6.73
CA GLU A 392 23.30 2.75 -6.57
C GLU A 392 22.24 2.76 -7.68
N VAL A 393 22.06 1.63 -8.36
CA VAL A 393 21.08 1.49 -9.44
C VAL A 393 19.86 0.74 -8.91
N ALA A 394 18.71 1.41 -8.86
CA ALA A 394 17.46 0.80 -8.43
C ALA A 394 17.10 -0.42 -9.31
N ARG A 395 16.71 -1.54 -8.69
CA ARG A 395 16.34 -2.80 -9.37
C ARG A 395 15.31 -2.55 -10.48
N ALA A 396 15.50 -3.20 -11.64
CA ALA A 396 14.51 -3.19 -12.72
C ALA A 396 13.18 -3.79 -12.23
N TRP A 397 12.04 -3.22 -12.59
CA TRP A 397 10.74 -3.69 -12.07
C TRP A 397 10.36 -5.08 -12.58
N THR A 398 10.96 -5.52 -13.68
CA THR A 398 10.92 -6.91 -14.17
C THR A 398 11.52 -7.91 -13.19
N SER A 399 12.39 -7.52 -12.24
CA SER A 399 12.87 -8.41 -11.18
C SER A 399 11.82 -8.68 -10.09
N PHE A 400 10.69 -7.97 -10.11
CA PHE A 400 9.52 -8.26 -9.26
C PHE A 400 8.44 -9.06 -10.00
N ALA A 401 8.66 -9.45 -11.26
CA ALA A 401 7.72 -10.28 -12.00
C ALA A 401 7.48 -11.62 -11.31
N PRO A 402 6.25 -12.17 -11.34
CA PRO A 402 5.94 -13.44 -10.73
C PRO A 402 6.66 -14.59 -11.46
N THR A 403 7.13 -15.57 -10.70
CA THR A 403 7.65 -16.83 -11.23
C THR A 403 6.72 -17.98 -10.86
N VAL A 404 6.97 -19.18 -11.39
CA VAL A 404 6.22 -20.41 -11.07
C VAL A 404 7.10 -21.43 -10.37
N VAL A 405 6.50 -22.16 -9.43
CA VAL A 405 7.14 -23.23 -8.67
C VAL A 405 6.27 -24.49 -8.70
N SER A 406 6.89 -25.67 -8.60
CA SER A 406 6.18 -26.95 -8.48
C SER A 406 6.35 -27.51 -7.06
N LEU A 407 5.23 -27.88 -6.43
CA LEU A 407 5.17 -28.45 -5.08
C LEU A 407 5.29 -30.00 -5.10
N PRO A 408 5.54 -30.68 -3.97
CA PRO A 408 5.80 -32.14 -3.95
C PRO A 408 4.61 -33.05 -4.33
N ASP A 409 3.43 -32.48 -4.54
CA ASP A 409 2.23 -33.13 -5.12
C ASP A 409 2.15 -33.00 -6.65
N GLY A 410 3.05 -32.22 -7.26
CA GLY A 410 3.01 -31.87 -8.67
C GLY A 410 2.14 -30.66 -9.01
N SER A 411 1.54 -29.98 -8.02
CA SER A 411 0.82 -28.72 -8.30
C SER A 411 1.80 -27.60 -8.66
N VAL A 412 1.50 -26.89 -9.75
CA VAL A 412 2.24 -25.69 -10.16
C VAL A 412 1.55 -24.47 -9.57
N LYS A 413 2.30 -23.63 -8.86
CA LYS A 413 1.80 -22.50 -8.07
C LYS A 413 2.62 -21.25 -8.34
N LEU A 414 2.01 -20.07 -8.13
CA LEU A 414 2.67 -18.79 -8.36
C LEU A 414 3.61 -18.44 -7.20
N SER A 415 4.74 -17.81 -7.52
CA SER A 415 5.77 -17.36 -6.59
C SER A 415 5.98 -15.85 -6.72
N THR A 416 5.54 -15.11 -5.71
CA THR A 416 5.71 -13.65 -5.59
C THR A 416 6.43 -13.33 -4.28
N LYS A 417 6.72 -12.04 -4.04
CA LYS A 417 7.22 -11.60 -2.73
C LYS A 417 6.26 -11.94 -1.58
N PHE A 418 4.95 -11.82 -1.82
CA PHE A 418 3.92 -12.16 -0.83
C PHE A 418 3.90 -13.66 -0.52
N THR A 419 3.99 -14.53 -1.52
CA THR A 419 3.98 -15.99 -1.28
C THR A 419 5.23 -16.43 -0.52
N ARG A 420 6.40 -15.88 -0.87
CA ARG A 420 7.67 -16.16 -0.19
C ARG A 420 7.67 -15.71 1.26
N LEU A 421 7.03 -14.58 1.58
CA LEU A 421 6.89 -14.03 2.93
C LEU A 421 5.87 -14.78 3.80
N THR A 422 4.73 -15.19 3.23
CA THR A 422 3.54 -15.67 3.98
C THR A 422 3.29 -17.18 3.86
N GLY A 423 3.96 -17.85 2.91
CA GLY A 423 3.73 -19.24 2.56
C GLY A 423 2.43 -19.54 1.80
N ARG A 424 1.61 -18.53 1.46
CA ARG A 424 0.25 -18.71 0.93
C ARG A 424 0.14 -18.34 -0.54
N SER A 425 -1.02 -18.59 -1.15
CA SER A 425 -1.38 -18.05 -2.47
C SER A 425 -1.34 -16.52 -2.48
N PRO A 426 -0.96 -15.86 -3.60
CA PRO A 426 -0.95 -14.39 -3.70
C PRO A 426 -2.34 -13.81 -3.95
N ILE A 427 -3.37 -14.64 -4.10
CA ILE A 427 -4.77 -14.22 -4.11
C ILE A 427 -5.32 -14.35 -2.68
N LEU A 428 -5.81 -13.25 -2.11
CA LEU A 428 -6.22 -13.19 -0.71
C LEU A 428 -7.67 -12.72 -0.50
N LEU A 429 -8.35 -13.29 0.49
CA LEU A 429 -9.71 -12.93 0.88
C LEU A 429 -9.70 -11.73 1.85
N ALA A 430 -10.22 -10.59 1.38
CA ALA A 430 -10.21 -9.34 2.12
C ALA A 430 -11.23 -9.28 3.26
N GLY A 431 -10.90 -8.56 4.33
CA GLY A 431 -11.73 -8.39 5.52
C GLY A 431 -12.97 -7.53 5.25
N MET A 432 -14.14 -8.16 5.21
CA MET A 432 -15.42 -7.54 4.88
C MET A 432 -16.40 -7.68 6.04
N THR A 433 -16.85 -6.56 6.62
CA THR A 433 -17.72 -6.53 7.81
C THR A 433 -18.96 -7.43 7.75
N PRO A 434 -19.73 -7.54 6.64
CA PRO A 434 -20.83 -8.50 6.57
C PRO A 434 -20.36 -9.91 6.17
N THR A 435 -19.40 -10.04 5.24
CA THR A 435 -19.05 -11.32 4.62
C THR A 435 -18.11 -12.18 5.47
N THR A 436 -17.00 -11.62 5.97
CA THR A 436 -15.93 -12.38 6.66
C THR A 436 -15.95 -12.19 8.19
N VAL A 437 -17.11 -11.82 8.75
CA VAL A 437 -17.39 -11.90 10.19
C VAL A 437 -17.69 -13.34 10.65
N ASP A 438 -18.19 -14.18 9.74
CA ASP A 438 -18.44 -15.60 9.97
C ASP A 438 -17.16 -16.44 9.88
N ALA A 439 -17.06 -17.45 10.74
CA ALA A 439 -15.88 -18.30 10.86
C ALA A 439 -15.70 -19.28 9.69
N LYS A 440 -16.77 -19.67 8.97
CA LYS A 440 -16.72 -20.76 7.98
C LYS A 440 -16.03 -20.33 6.69
N ILE A 441 -16.42 -19.18 6.11
CA ILE A 441 -15.79 -18.67 4.89
C ILE A 441 -14.29 -18.36 5.13
N VAL A 442 -13.95 -17.83 6.30
CA VAL A 442 -12.56 -17.53 6.69
C VAL A 442 -11.75 -18.82 6.85
N ALA A 443 -12.27 -19.82 7.58
CA ALA A 443 -11.61 -21.10 7.73
C ALA A 443 -11.49 -21.86 6.40
N ALA A 444 -12.52 -21.85 5.54
CA ALA A 444 -12.50 -22.50 4.24
C ALA A 444 -11.44 -21.89 3.30
N ALA A 445 -11.31 -20.57 3.27
CA ALA A 445 -10.25 -19.89 2.50
C ALA A 445 -8.85 -20.20 3.06
N ALA A 446 -8.67 -20.22 4.38
CA ALA A 446 -7.40 -20.57 5.02
C ALA A 446 -6.99 -22.03 4.76
N ASN A 447 -7.92 -22.97 4.90
CA ASN A 447 -7.71 -24.40 4.64
C ASN A 447 -7.37 -24.66 3.16
N ALA A 448 -7.90 -23.85 2.23
CA ALA A 448 -7.57 -23.88 0.81
C ALA A 448 -6.20 -23.25 0.44
N GLY A 449 -5.36 -22.88 1.41
CA GLY A 449 -4.00 -22.33 1.17
C GLY A 449 -3.95 -20.83 0.83
N HIS A 450 -5.05 -20.10 1.09
CA HIS A 450 -5.14 -18.64 0.87
C HIS A 450 -4.99 -17.85 2.17
N TRP A 451 -4.67 -16.56 2.04
CA TRP A 451 -4.77 -15.58 3.14
C TRP A 451 -6.23 -15.17 3.33
N SER A 452 -6.65 -14.96 4.59
CA SER A 452 -8.05 -14.72 4.92
C SER A 452 -8.23 -13.87 6.18
N GLU A 453 -8.96 -12.77 6.02
CA GLU A 453 -9.12 -11.74 7.04
C GLU A 453 -10.47 -11.86 7.76
N LEU A 454 -10.45 -12.28 9.04
CA LEU A 454 -11.61 -12.18 9.93
C LEU A 454 -11.96 -10.71 10.16
N ALA A 455 -13.19 -10.32 9.84
CA ALA A 455 -13.64 -8.95 9.98
C ALA A 455 -13.94 -8.59 11.44
N GLY A 456 -13.15 -7.65 11.99
CA GLY A 456 -13.37 -7.07 13.32
C GLY A 456 -14.64 -6.23 13.44
N GLY A 457 -15.24 -5.78 12.33
CA GLY A 457 -16.39 -4.87 12.34
C GLY A 457 -17.62 -5.39 13.09
N GLY A 458 -17.87 -6.70 13.08
CA GLY A 458 -18.94 -7.34 13.87
C GLY A 458 -18.50 -7.89 15.24
N GLN A 459 -17.21 -7.81 15.59
CA GLN A 459 -16.66 -8.34 16.83
C GLN A 459 -16.83 -7.30 17.96
N VAL A 460 -18.10 -7.02 18.31
CA VAL A 460 -18.52 -5.88 19.14
C VAL A 460 -18.41 -6.11 20.65
N THR A 461 -18.25 -7.35 21.12
CA THR A 461 -17.99 -7.67 22.54
C THR A 461 -16.88 -8.72 22.70
N GLU A 462 -16.41 -8.93 23.94
CA GLU A 462 -15.35 -9.90 24.26
C GLU A 462 -15.85 -11.35 24.08
N GLU A 463 -17.13 -11.59 24.34
CA GLU A 463 -17.81 -12.88 24.25
C GLU A 463 -18.01 -13.32 22.79
N ILE A 464 -18.48 -12.41 21.93
CA ILE A 464 -18.68 -12.66 20.49
C ILE A 464 -17.33 -13.01 19.84
N PHE A 465 -16.30 -12.19 20.11
CA PHE A 465 -14.95 -12.43 19.62
C PHE A 465 -14.41 -13.79 20.11
N SER A 466 -14.53 -14.08 21.42
CA SER A 466 -14.04 -15.34 21.99
C SER A 466 -14.70 -16.56 21.36
N LYS A 467 -16.04 -16.51 21.13
CA LYS A 467 -16.79 -17.57 20.44
C LYS A 467 -16.32 -17.77 19.01
N ARG A 468 -16.11 -16.69 18.24
CA ARG A 468 -15.61 -16.77 16.85
C ARG A 468 -14.19 -17.34 16.78
N ILE A 469 -13.32 -17.07 17.77
CA ILE A 469 -11.99 -17.70 17.88
C ILE A 469 -12.09 -19.19 18.25
N GLU A 470 -13.02 -19.58 19.13
CA GLU A 470 -13.30 -21.00 19.45
C GLU A 470 -13.80 -21.76 18.22
N GLU A 471 -14.77 -21.20 17.49
CA GLU A 471 -15.29 -21.74 16.22
C GLU A 471 -14.18 -21.92 15.17
N LEU A 472 -13.34 -20.89 14.95
CA LEU A 472 -12.19 -20.98 14.04
C LEU A 472 -11.18 -22.05 14.47
N THR A 473 -10.91 -22.18 15.78
CA THR A 473 -9.99 -23.20 16.31
C THR A 473 -10.52 -24.63 16.09
N GLY A 474 -11.83 -24.80 15.93
CA GLY A 474 -12.45 -26.08 15.55
C GLY A 474 -12.61 -26.32 14.05
N LEU A 475 -12.48 -25.29 13.20
CA LEU A 475 -12.68 -25.36 11.75
C LEU A 475 -11.37 -25.34 10.93
N LEU A 476 -10.28 -24.82 11.49
CA LEU A 476 -8.98 -24.73 10.82
C LEU A 476 -8.23 -26.07 10.86
N GLU A 477 -7.62 -26.46 9.74
CA GLU A 477 -6.73 -27.62 9.69
C GLU A 477 -5.45 -27.40 10.53
N PRO A 478 -4.78 -28.47 11.01
CA PRO A 478 -3.53 -28.35 11.76
C PRO A 478 -2.48 -27.48 11.07
N GLY A 479 -2.13 -26.38 11.73
CA GLY A 479 -1.13 -25.42 11.29
C GLY A 479 -1.66 -24.27 10.43
N ARG A 480 -2.92 -24.26 10.00
CA ARG A 480 -3.51 -23.11 9.29
C ARG A 480 -3.68 -21.92 10.24
N GLN A 481 -3.48 -20.70 9.73
CA GLN A 481 -3.63 -19.44 10.47
C GLN A 481 -4.32 -18.38 9.62
N ILE A 482 -5.08 -17.52 10.29
CA ILE A 482 -5.87 -16.43 9.71
C ILE A 482 -5.33 -15.06 10.13
N GLN A 483 -5.91 -13.98 9.62
CA GLN A 483 -5.53 -12.60 9.96
C GLN A 483 -6.73 -11.81 10.48
N PHE A 484 -6.49 -10.76 11.27
CA PHE A 484 -7.55 -9.96 11.89
C PHE A 484 -7.63 -8.54 11.32
N ASN A 485 -8.79 -8.16 10.78
CA ASN A 485 -9.02 -6.85 10.17
C ASN A 485 -9.71 -5.88 11.15
N SER A 486 -8.98 -4.88 11.64
CA SER A 486 -9.46 -3.88 12.61
C SER A 486 -9.70 -2.50 11.98
N LEU A 487 -10.75 -1.81 12.43
CA LEU A 487 -11.17 -0.49 11.93
C LEU A 487 -10.58 0.62 12.81
N PHE A 488 -9.66 1.42 12.28
CA PHE A 488 -8.99 2.50 13.02
C PHE A 488 -9.93 3.68 13.34
N LEU A 489 -10.85 4.00 12.41
CA LEU A 489 -11.82 5.10 12.58
C LEU A 489 -12.98 4.80 13.54
N ASP A 490 -13.12 3.57 14.05
CA ASP A 490 -14.07 3.28 15.13
C ASP A 490 -13.35 3.32 16.49
N PRO A 491 -13.49 4.41 17.28
CA PRO A 491 -12.76 4.58 18.53
C PRO A 491 -13.31 3.71 19.68
N TYR A 492 -14.36 2.92 19.47
CA TYR A 492 -14.84 1.90 20.39
C TYR A 492 -14.23 0.54 20.04
N LEU A 493 -14.40 0.08 18.79
CA LEU A 493 -13.86 -1.19 18.31
C LEU A 493 -12.33 -1.20 18.34
N TRP A 494 -11.67 -0.11 17.94
CA TRP A 494 -10.21 -0.02 18.03
C TRP A 494 -9.71 -0.20 19.46
N LYS A 495 -10.35 0.45 20.45
CA LYS A 495 -9.99 0.33 21.88
C LYS A 495 -10.27 -1.06 22.44
N LEU A 496 -11.35 -1.71 21.97
CA LEU A 496 -11.74 -3.06 22.34
C LEU A 496 -10.72 -4.10 21.81
N GLN A 497 -10.42 -4.02 20.51
CA GLN A 497 -9.73 -5.07 19.77
C GLN A 497 -8.21 -4.96 19.90
N VAL A 498 -7.64 -3.78 19.62
CA VAL A 498 -6.18 -3.57 19.49
C VAL A 498 -5.62 -2.61 20.55
N GLY A 499 -6.34 -1.55 20.89
CA GLY A 499 -5.85 -0.44 21.71
C GLY A 499 -5.68 -0.73 23.20
N SER A 500 -6.69 -0.40 24.02
CA SER A 500 -6.56 -0.43 25.49
C SER A 500 -7.00 -1.76 26.12
N LYS A 501 -7.97 -2.46 25.53
CA LYS A 501 -8.40 -3.80 26.01
C LYS A 501 -7.57 -4.94 25.41
N ARG A 502 -6.96 -4.75 24.24
CA ARG A 502 -5.99 -5.67 23.61
C ARG A 502 -6.48 -7.11 23.44
N LEU A 503 -7.73 -7.31 22.99
CA LEU A 503 -8.30 -8.64 22.79
C LEU A 503 -7.48 -9.49 21.81
N VAL A 504 -7.08 -8.90 20.67
CA VAL A 504 -6.38 -9.62 19.60
C VAL A 504 -5.00 -10.08 20.08
N GLN A 505 -4.26 -9.21 20.76
CA GLN A 505 -3.00 -9.56 21.42
C GLN A 505 -3.17 -10.66 22.48
N LYS A 506 -4.18 -10.57 23.35
CA LYS A 506 -4.47 -11.59 24.38
C LYS A 506 -4.81 -12.94 23.78
N ALA A 507 -5.57 -12.97 22.69
CA ALA A 507 -5.88 -14.19 21.95
C ALA A 507 -4.60 -14.84 21.38
N ARG A 508 -3.73 -14.03 20.75
CA ARG A 508 -2.42 -14.51 20.26
C ARG A 508 -1.53 -15.05 21.40
N GLN A 509 -1.45 -14.34 22.53
CA GLN A 509 -0.74 -14.80 23.74
C GLN A 509 -1.34 -16.08 24.35
N ALA A 510 -2.64 -16.33 24.19
CA ALA A 510 -3.29 -17.57 24.61
C ALA A 510 -2.99 -18.74 23.64
N GLY A 511 -2.58 -18.45 22.41
CA GLY A 511 -2.23 -19.41 21.37
C GLY A 511 -3.18 -19.46 20.17
N ALA A 512 -4.02 -18.45 19.97
CA ALA A 512 -4.98 -18.39 18.86
C ALA A 512 -4.30 -18.33 17.48
N PRO A 513 -4.92 -18.90 16.42
CA PRO A 513 -4.36 -19.00 15.08
C PRO A 513 -4.47 -17.69 14.27
N ILE A 514 -4.00 -16.58 14.85
CA ILE A 514 -3.96 -15.25 14.22
C ILE A 514 -2.49 -14.83 14.05
N ASP A 515 -1.95 -14.85 12.83
CA ASP A 515 -0.55 -14.47 12.57
C ASP A 515 -0.37 -13.04 12.02
N GLY A 516 -1.45 -12.37 11.61
CA GLY A 516 -1.41 -11.01 11.08
C GLY A 516 -2.53 -10.09 11.58
N VAL A 517 -2.21 -8.78 11.62
CA VAL A 517 -3.16 -7.70 11.96
C VAL A 517 -3.22 -6.70 10.81
N VAL A 518 -4.43 -6.38 10.37
CA VAL A 518 -4.71 -5.50 9.23
C VAL A 518 -5.40 -4.23 9.74
N VAL A 519 -4.71 -3.10 9.61
CA VAL A 519 -5.17 -1.76 10.04
C VAL A 519 -5.86 -1.08 8.87
N THR A 520 -7.13 -0.69 9.08
CA THR A 520 -8.03 -0.26 8.00
C THR A 520 -8.82 1.00 8.35
N ALA A 521 -9.40 1.63 7.31
CA ALA A 521 -10.10 2.93 7.35
C ALA A 521 -9.23 4.14 7.77
N GLY A 522 -7.95 3.94 8.06
CA GLY A 522 -6.99 5.01 8.34
C GLY A 522 -5.58 4.44 8.56
N ILE A 523 -4.59 5.32 8.49
CA ILE A 523 -3.19 5.03 8.82
C ILE A 523 -2.86 5.77 10.13
N PRO A 524 -2.29 5.11 11.16
CA PRO A 524 -1.84 5.79 12.37
C PRO A 524 -0.68 6.75 12.09
N GLU A 525 -0.46 7.72 12.98
CA GLU A 525 0.71 8.59 12.90
C GLU A 525 2.02 7.80 13.12
N LEU A 526 3.14 8.31 12.61
CA LEU A 526 4.42 7.58 12.52
C LEU A 526 4.85 6.95 13.85
N GLU A 527 4.83 7.72 14.95
CA GLU A 527 5.20 7.23 16.29
C GLU A 527 4.24 6.14 16.81
N GLU A 528 2.94 6.29 16.57
CA GLU A 528 1.92 5.30 16.96
C GLU A 528 2.05 4.02 16.15
N ALA A 529 2.33 4.13 14.85
CA ALA A 529 2.51 3.00 13.95
C ALA A 529 3.76 2.17 14.30
N VAL A 530 4.90 2.81 14.57
CA VAL A 530 6.14 2.13 14.99
C VAL A 530 5.95 1.43 16.33
N ALA A 531 5.36 2.11 17.32
CA ALA A 531 5.07 1.51 18.62
C ALA A 531 4.10 0.31 18.52
N LEU A 532 3.10 0.38 17.63
CA LEU A 532 2.19 -0.73 17.34
C LEU A 532 2.91 -1.90 16.65
N ILE A 533 3.79 -1.63 15.68
CA ILE A 533 4.59 -2.66 15.00
C ILE A 533 5.47 -3.41 16.00
N ASP A 534 6.15 -2.70 16.91
CA ASP A 534 6.99 -3.34 17.92
C ASP A 534 6.19 -4.16 18.94
N GLU A 535 5.08 -3.64 19.47
CA GLU A 535 4.21 -4.42 20.38
C GLU A 535 3.70 -5.70 19.71
N LEU A 536 3.19 -5.60 18.48
CA LEU A 536 2.68 -6.77 17.76
C LEU A 536 3.80 -7.77 17.44
N THR A 537 5.01 -7.30 17.10
CA THR A 537 6.15 -8.18 16.82
C THR A 537 6.65 -8.88 18.10
N GLU A 538 6.77 -8.19 19.23
CA GLU A 538 7.20 -8.78 20.52
C GLU A 538 6.26 -9.94 20.95
N ILE A 539 4.95 -9.72 20.75
CA ILE A 539 3.89 -10.68 21.06
C ILE A 539 3.87 -11.85 20.07
N GLY A 540 4.48 -11.70 18.89
CA GLY A 540 4.63 -12.77 17.89
C GLY A 540 3.55 -12.75 16.81
N PHE A 541 3.11 -11.58 16.35
CA PHE A 541 2.48 -11.44 15.03
C PHE A 541 3.57 -11.37 13.96
N SER A 542 3.39 -12.16 12.89
CA SER A 542 4.34 -12.29 11.79
C SER A 542 4.13 -11.24 10.68
N HIS A 543 2.93 -10.65 10.61
CA HIS A 543 2.53 -9.78 9.50
C HIS A 543 1.75 -8.55 10.00
N ILE A 544 2.29 -7.35 9.80
CA ILE A 544 1.58 -6.08 10.00
C ILE A 544 1.18 -5.54 8.63
N VAL A 545 -0.11 -5.18 8.49
CA VAL A 545 -0.70 -4.77 7.21
C VAL A 545 -1.44 -3.44 7.34
N PHE A 546 -1.28 -2.56 6.35
CA PHE A 546 -1.99 -1.28 6.26
C PHE A 546 -2.80 -1.19 4.95
N LYS A 547 -4.04 -0.67 5.02
CA LYS A 547 -4.89 -0.33 3.86
C LYS A 547 -4.93 1.18 3.60
N PRO A 548 -3.98 1.77 2.85
CA PRO A 548 -4.07 3.16 2.40
C PRO A 548 -4.96 3.31 1.14
N GLY A 549 -5.77 4.37 1.12
CA GLY A 549 -6.67 4.71 0.01
C GLY A 549 -6.35 6.05 -0.69
N THR A 550 -5.23 6.70 -0.35
CA THR A 550 -4.76 7.95 -0.98
C THR A 550 -3.23 7.98 -1.17
N VAL A 551 -2.73 8.82 -2.09
CA VAL A 551 -1.28 9.02 -2.31
C VAL A 551 -0.54 9.44 -1.04
N GLU A 552 -1.16 10.29 -0.21
CA GLU A 552 -0.58 10.72 1.07
C GLU A 552 -0.53 9.58 2.09
N GLN A 553 -1.59 8.76 2.18
CA GLN A 553 -1.60 7.59 3.06
C GLN A 553 -0.56 6.54 2.63
N ILE A 554 -0.39 6.32 1.32
CA ILE A 554 0.70 5.46 0.80
C ILE A 554 2.07 6.02 1.25
N ARG A 555 2.29 7.33 1.10
CA ARG A 555 3.54 7.99 1.57
C ARG A 555 3.73 7.94 3.08
N SER A 556 2.66 7.93 3.88
CA SER A 556 2.76 7.66 5.32
C SER A 556 3.25 6.23 5.60
N VAL A 557 2.74 5.21 4.91
CA VAL A 557 3.23 3.83 5.09
C VAL A 557 4.65 3.66 4.54
N VAL A 558 5.05 4.36 3.46
CA VAL A 558 6.46 4.39 2.99
C VAL A 558 7.40 5.03 4.02
N ARG A 559 6.95 6.04 4.77
CA ARG A 559 7.70 6.62 5.91
C ARG A 559 7.80 5.64 7.08
N ILE A 560 6.69 4.99 7.46
CA ILE A 560 6.68 3.95 8.51
C ILE A 560 7.65 2.81 8.15
N ALA A 561 7.59 2.29 6.92
CA ALA A 561 8.49 1.23 6.46
C ALA A 561 9.98 1.65 6.40
N ALA A 562 10.28 2.94 6.26
CA ALA A 562 11.64 3.45 6.31
C ALA A 562 12.23 3.47 7.74
N GLU A 563 11.38 3.65 8.76
CA GLU A 563 11.77 3.67 10.18
C GLU A 563 11.96 2.24 10.74
N VAL A 564 11.25 1.24 10.20
CA VAL A 564 11.40 -0.18 10.55
C VAL A 564 11.94 -1.04 9.39
N PRO A 565 13.13 -0.75 8.83
CA PRO A 565 13.60 -1.33 7.57
C PRO A 565 13.79 -2.86 7.59
N THR A 566 13.93 -3.46 8.78
CA THR A 566 14.06 -4.92 8.97
C THR A 566 12.73 -5.65 9.23
N ARG A 567 11.61 -4.93 9.35
CA ARG A 567 10.27 -5.52 9.57
C ARG A 567 9.50 -5.55 8.25
N PRO A 568 9.05 -6.72 7.76
CA PRO A 568 8.16 -6.80 6.60
C PRO A 568 6.83 -6.08 6.86
N ILE A 569 6.46 -5.15 5.97
CA ILE A 569 5.18 -4.43 5.99
C ILE A 569 4.42 -4.80 4.72
N ILE A 570 3.18 -5.26 4.87
CA ILE A 570 2.30 -5.51 3.73
C ILE A 570 1.41 -4.27 3.53
N MET A 571 1.36 -3.75 2.30
CA MET A 571 0.52 -2.63 1.92
C MET A 571 -0.57 -3.12 0.99
N HIS A 572 -1.82 -2.91 1.38
CA HIS A 572 -3.01 -3.27 0.61
C HIS A 572 -3.58 -1.98 -0.01
N VAL A 573 -3.10 -1.61 -1.20
CA VAL A 573 -3.54 -0.38 -1.90
C VAL A 573 -4.91 -0.63 -2.52
N GLU A 574 -5.92 0.12 -2.08
CA GLU A 574 -7.31 -0.11 -2.45
C GLU A 574 -7.91 1.12 -3.18
N GLY A 575 -8.34 0.92 -4.42
CA GLY A 575 -8.95 1.96 -5.26
C GLY A 575 -10.44 2.15 -4.98
N GLY A 576 -10.95 3.36 -5.28
CA GLY A 576 -12.34 3.75 -4.97
C GLY A 576 -13.45 3.01 -5.71
N ARG A 577 -13.15 2.01 -6.57
CA ARG A 577 -14.14 1.06 -7.12
C ARG A 577 -14.41 -0.14 -6.19
N ALA A 578 -13.83 -0.15 -4.99
CA ALA A 578 -14.12 -1.11 -3.93
C ALA A 578 -15.59 -1.12 -3.49
N GLY A 579 -16.00 -2.21 -2.83
CA GLY A 579 -17.31 -2.35 -2.18
C GLY A 579 -17.29 -1.86 -0.74
N GLY A 580 -18.45 -1.50 -0.20
CA GLY A 580 -18.54 -0.87 1.12
C GLY A 580 -18.06 0.58 1.08
N HIS A 581 -17.32 1.01 2.10
CA HIS A 581 -16.77 2.37 2.17
C HIS A 581 -15.76 2.59 1.03
N HIS A 582 -15.96 3.61 0.21
CA HIS A 582 -15.13 3.87 -0.95
C HIS A 582 -14.41 5.23 -0.89
N SER A 583 -13.29 5.33 -1.59
CA SER A 583 -12.59 6.59 -1.87
C SER A 583 -13.05 7.19 -3.20
N TRP A 584 -12.47 8.35 -3.55
CA TRP A 584 -12.61 8.98 -4.88
C TRP A 584 -11.29 8.94 -5.67
N GLU A 585 -10.34 8.08 -5.27
CA GLU A 585 -9.05 7.88 -5.93
C GLU A 585 -9.09 6.65 -6.85
N ASP A 586 -8.44 6.71 -8.01
CA ASP A 586 -8.32 5.56 -8.91
C ASP A 586 -7.13 4.67 -8.51
N LEU A 587 -7.26 3.35 -8.65
CA LEU A 587 -6.17 2.40 -8.35
C LEU A 587 -4.97 2.64 -9.28
N ASP A 588 -5.23 2.86 -10.57
CA ASP A 588 -4.18 3.08 -11.56
C ASP A 588 -3.43 4.40 -11.26
N ASP A 589 -4.15 5.48 -10.93
CA ASP A 589 -3.54 6.78 -10.59
C ASP A 589 -2.70 6.71 -9.31
N LEU A 590 -3.19 6.02 -8.27
CA LEU A 590 -2.47 5.78 -7.02
C LEU A 590 -1.13 5.07 -7.31
N LEU A 591 -1.19 3.94 -8.02
CA LEU A 591 -0.02 3.12 -8.34
C LEU A 591 0.97 3.86 -9.25
N LEU A 592 0.52 4.45 -10.36
CA LEU A 592 1.40 5.21 -11.27
C LEU A 592 2.15 6.34 -10.55
N THR A 593 1.51 6.95 -9.55
CA THR A 593 2.13 8.03 -8.75
C THR A 593 3.17 7.49 -7.77
N THR A 594 2.89 6.39 -7.05
CA THR A 594 3.70 5.96 -5.90
C THR A 594 4.53 4.70 -6.10
N TYR A 595 4.35 3.92 -7.18
CA TYR A 595 4.99 2.60 -7.33
C TYR A 595 6.52 2.64 -7.23
N SER A 596 7.16 3.73 -7.65
CA SER A 596 8.60 3.93 -7.48
C SER A 596 9.04 4.17 -6.02
N GLU A 597 8.17 4.74 -5.18
CA GLU A 597 8.40 4.97 -3.74
C GLU A 597 8.08 3.71 -2.92
N LEU A 598 7.19 2.85 -3.44
CA LEU A 598 6.94 1.51 -2.92
C LEU A 598 8.13 0.58 -3.19
N ARG A 599 8.59 0.50 -4.45
CA ARG A 599 9.68 -0.40 -4.85
C ARG A 599 11.08 0.05 -4.42
N SER A 600 11.25 1.26 -3.87
CA SER A 600 12.49 1.69 -3.20
C SER A 600 12.62 1.20 -1.75
N ARG A 601 11.65 0.44 -1.22
CA ARG A 601 11.69 -0.14 0.13
C ARG A 601 11.62 -1.67 0.08
N SER A 602 12.74 -2.33 0.38
CA SER A 602 12.89 -3.78 0.33
C SER A 602 11.95 -4.53 1.29
N ASN A 603 11.46 -3.88 2.35
CA ASN A 603 10.52 -4.47 3.31
C ASN A 603 9.03 -4.29 2.96
N ILE A 604 8.66 -3.46 1.97
CA ILE A 604 7.25 -3.30 1.55
C ILE A 604 6.84 -4.42 0.59
N THR A 605 5.75 -5.10 0.90
CA THR A 605 5.05 -6.04 0.00
C THR A 605 3.77 -5.40 -0.49
N VAL A 606 3.61 -5.22 -1.80
CA VAL A 606 2.53 -4.44 -2.44
C VAL A 606 1.43 -5.37 -2.94
N CYS A 607 0.29 -5.39 -2.25
CA CYS A 607 -0.94 -6.03 -2.73
C CYS A 607 -1.96 -4.97 -3.15
N VAL A 608 -2.82 -5.28 -4.11
CA VAL A 608 -3.77 -4.31 -4.69
C VAL A 608 -5.21 -4.83 -4.75
N GLY A 609 -6.17 -3.91 -4.71
CA GLY A 609 -7.60 -4.22 -4.80
C GLY A 609 -8.51 -3.03 -5.07
N GLY A 610 -9.81 -3.27 -5.01
CA GLY A 610 -10.85 -2.29 -5.33
C GLY A 610 -11.23 -2.29 -6.81
N GLY A 611 -12.23 -3.10 -7.17
CA GLY A 611 -12.77 -3.19 -8.53
C GLY A 611 -12.31 -4.40 -9.36
N ILE A 612 -11.35 -5.19 -8.86
CA ILE A 612 -10.91 -6.43 -9.53
C ILE A 612 -12.00 -7.51 -9.34
N GLY A 613 -12.59 -7.97 -10.45
CA GLY A 613 -13.68 -8.94 -10.47
C GLY A 613 -13.35 -10.26 -11.18
N THR A 614 -12.27 -10.32 -11.98
CA THR A 614 -11.94 -11.50 -12.80
C THR A 614 -10.49 -11.99 -12.66
N PRO A 615 -10.21 -13.28 -12.93
CA PRO A 615 -8.84 -13.82 -12.96
C PRO A 615 -7.90 -13.09 -13.91
N GLU A 616 -8.40 -12.67 -15.08
CA GLU A 616 -7.62 -12.04 -16.14
C GLU A 616 -7.14 -10.64 -15.72
N GLN A 617 -8.00 -9.88 -15.03
CA GLN A 617 -7.63 -8.60 -14.42
C GLN A 617 -6.57 -8.81 -13.32
N ALA A 618 -6.73 -9.83 -12.48
CA ALA A 618 -5.76 -10.16 -11.44
C ALA A 618 -4.39 -10.53 -12.03
N ALA A 619 -4.35 -11.30 -13.11
CA ALA A 619 -3.14 -11.64 -13.85
C ALA A 619 -2.50 -10.41 -14.53
N GLU A 620 -3.28 -9.47 -15.06
CA GLU A 620 -2.79 -8.21 -15.65
C GLU A 620 -2.06 -7.31 -14.62
N TYR A 621 -2.54 -7.28 -13.36
CA TYR A 621 -1.84 -6.62 -12.26
C TYR A 621 -0.61 -7.40 -11.78
N LEU A 622 -0.71 -8.72 -11.58
CA LEU A 622 0.39 -9.58 -11.13
C LEU A 622 1.58 -9.56 -12.11
N SER A 623 1.32 -9.71 -13.41
CA SER A 623 2.33 -9.59 -14.48
C SER A 623 2.88 -8.17 -14.67
N GLY A 624 2.18 -7.15 -14.15
CA GLY A 624 2.51 -5.75 -14.35
C GLY A 624 2.12 -5.19 -15.72
N ARG A 625 1.43 -5.96 -16.57
CA ARG A 625 1.03 -5.54 -17.92
C ARG A 625 0.05 -4.35 -17.91
N TRP A 626 -0.69 -4.16 -16.82
CA TRP A 626 -1.64 -3.06 -16.64
C TRP A 626 -1.03 -1.66 -16.86
N ALA A 627 0.27 -1.50 -16.62
CA ALA A 627 1.00 -0.23 -16.77
C ALA A 627 1.31 0.12 -18.25
N LEU A 628 1.32 -0.87 -19.15
CA LEU A 628 1.65 -0.70 -20.57
C LEU A 628 0.65 0.21 -21.29
N LYS A 629 -0.64 0.16 -20.91
CA LYS A 629 -1.70 1.02 -21.47
C LYS A 629 -1.50 2.52 -21.19
N PHE A 630 -0.63 2.86 -20.24
CA PHE A 630 -0.20 4.22 -19.92
C PHE A 630 1.22 4.54 -20.44
N GLY A 631 1.81 3.64 -21.23
CA GLY A 631 3.17 3.75 -21.76
C GLY A 631 4.28 3.54 -20.72
N PHE A 632 3.98 3.03 -19.52
CA PHE A 632 4.97 2.71 -18.49
C PHE A 632 5.56 1.29 -18.68
N PRO A 633 6.77 1.02 -18.14
CA PRO A 633 7.29 -0.35 -18.05
C PRO A 633 6.37 -1.23 -17.19
N LEU A 634 6.56 -2.55 -17.25
CA LEU A 634 5.82 -3.49 -16.38
C LEU A 634 5.94 -3.08 -14.91
N MET A 635 4.80 -3.04 -14.21
CA MET A 635 4.72 -2.77 -12.77
C MET A 635 4.07 -3.96 -12.01
N PRO A 636 4.78 -5.09 -11.83
CA PRO A 636 4.24 -6.26 -11.13
C PRO A 636 3.81 -5.94 -9.69
N VAL A 637 2.68 -6.50 -9.25
CA VAL A 637 2.26 -6.45 -7.83
C VAL A 637 2.53 -7.78 -7.14
N ASP A 638 2.67 -7.77 -5.82
CA ASP A 638 3.03 -8.97 -5.06
C ASP A 638 1.81 -9.84 -4.71
N GLY A 639 0.60 -9.26 -4.68
CA GLY A 639 -0.66 -9.98 -4.40
C GLY A 639 -1.92 -9.20 -4.79
N ILE A 640 -3.06 -9.90 -4.82
CA ILE A 640 -4.36 -9.39 -5.23
C ILE A 640 -5.41 -9.69 -4.16
N LEU A 641 -6.12 -8.66 -3.70
CA LEU A 641 -7.16 -8.81 -2.68
C LEU A 641 -8.57 -8.82 -3.26
N VAL A 642 -9.25 -9.95 -3.04
CA VAL A 642 -10.57 -10.25 -3.58
C VAL A 642 -11.58 -10.08 -2.45
N GLY A 643 -12.37 -9.00 -2.54
CA GLY A 643 -13.53 -8.77 -1.69
C GLY A 643 -14.82 -9.21 -2.39
N THR A 644 -15.38 -8.32 -3.20
CA THR A 644 -16.71 -8.46 -3.82
C THR A 644 -16.96 -9.79 -4.54
N ALA A 645 -16.02 -10.33 -5.30
CA ALA A 645 -16.24 -11.59 -6.02
C ALA A 645 -16.51 -12.79 -5.08
N ALA A 646 -16.03 -12.73 -3.82
CA ALA A 646 -16.26 -13.77 -2.83
C ALA A 646 -17.63 -13.66 -2.12
N MET A 647 -18.43 -12.62 -2.35
CA MET A 647 -19.71 -12.41 -1.63
C MET A 647 -20.81 -13.44 -1.97
N ALA A 648 -20.69 -14.13 -3.11
CA ALA A 648 -21.64 -15.14 -3.58
C ALA A 648 -21.11 -16.59 -3.47
N THR A 649 -19.98 -16.81 -2.78
CA THR A 649 -19.40 -18.16 -2.62
C THR A 649 -20.25 -19.06 -1.73
N LEU A 650 -20.08 -20.38 -1.85
CA LEU A 650 -20.85 -21.39 -1.11
C LEU A 650 -20.83 -21.15 0.41
N GLU A 651 -19.65 -20.90 0.96
CA GLU A 651 -19.40 -20.76 2.40
C GLU A 651 -19.80 -19.38 2.94
N ALA A 652 -20.05 -18.39 2.07
CA ALA A 652 -20.59 -17.11 2.48
C ALA A 652 -22.03 -17.27 3.02
N THR A 653 -22.29 -16.74 4.22
CA THR A 653 -23.62 -16.77 4.86
C THR A 653 -24.64 -15.80 4.24
N THR A 654 -24.26 -15.11 3.17
CA THR A 654 -25.11 -14.21 2.36
C THR A 654 -26.41 -14.92 1.96
N SER A 655 -27.57 -14.28 2.15
CA SER A 655 -28.88 -14.91 1.86
C SER A 655 -28.99 -15.36 0.38
N PRO A 656 -29.62 -16.51 0.05
CA PRO A 656 -29.68 -17.00 -1.33
C PRO A 656 -30.29 -16.02 -2.34
N SER A 657 -31.27 -15.23 -1.90
CA SER A 657 -31.87 -14.11 -2.66
C SER A 657 -30.84 -13.01 -2.97
N VAL A 658 -29.95 -12.71 -2.02
CA VAL A 658 -28.87 -11.72 -2.16
C VAL A 658 -27.75 -12.24 -3.07
N LYS A 659 -27.37 -13.53 -2.96
CA LYS A 659 -26.43 -14.16 -3.91
C LYS A 659 -26.95 -14.12 -5.35
N GLN A 660 -28.25 -14.38 -5.54
CA GLN A 660 -28.94 -14.21 -6.83
C GLN A 660 -28.91 -12.75 -7.33
N MET A 661 -29.23 -11.77 -6.48
CA MET A 661 -29.18 -10.36 -6.87
C MET A 661 -27.75 -9.89 -7.22
N LEU A 662 -26.73 -10.38 -6.52
CA LEU A 662 -25.32 -10.12 -6.85
C LEU A 662 -24.97 -10.59 -8.27
N VAL A 663 -25.34 -11.81 -8.64
CA VAL A 663 -25.12 -12.37 -10.00
C VAL A 663 -25.96 -11.67 -11.09
N GLN A 664 -27.12 -11.12 -10.73
CA GLN A 664 -28.00 -10.39 -11.65
C GLN A 664 -27.58 -8.92 -11.84
N THR A 665 -26.67 -8.39 -11.01
CA THR A 665 -26.22 -7.00 -11.04
C THR A 665 -25.07 -6.81 -12.03
N GLN A 666 -25.30 -6.04 -13.09
CA GLN A 666 -24.34 -5.88 -14.20
C GLN A 666 -23.05 -5.13 -13.81
N GLY A 667 -23.14 -4.20 -12.86
CA GLY A 667 -22.01 -3.34 -12.48
C GLY A 667 -21.72 -2.23 -13.51
N THR A 668 -20.64 -1.49 -13.26
CA THR A 668 -20.10 -0.46 -14.17
C THR A 668 -18.62 -0.18 -13.90
N PRO A 669 -17.78 0.01 -14.94
CA PRO A 669 -16.41 0.51 -14.78
C PRO A 669 -16.35 2.03 -14.52
N GLU A 670 -17.42 2.75 -14.85
CA GLU A 670 -17.55 4.20 -14.63
C GLU A 670 -17.78 4.53 -13.15
N TRP A 671 -17.44 5.76 -12.76
CA TRP A 671 -17.72 6.26 -11.41
C TRP A 671 -19.22 6.51 -11.23
N VAL A 672 -19.80 5.99 -10.15
CA VAL A 672 -21.20 6.28 -9.77
C VAL A 672 -21.22 7.58 -8.96
N PRO A 673 -21.88 8.67 -9.43
CA PRO A 673 -21.91 9.93 -8.69
C PRO A 673 -22.61 9.81 -7.33
N ALA A 674 -22.19 10.60 -6.34
CA ALA A 674 -22.77 10.56 -5.01
C ALA A 674 -24.29 10.87 -5.03
N GLY A 675 -25.09 10.02 -4.39
CA GLY A 675 -26.55 10.11 -4.39
C GLY A 675 -27.21 9.67 -5.71
N LYS A 676 -26.45 9.13 -6.67
CA LYS A 676 -26.96 8.60 -7.95
C LYS A 676 -26.77 7.08 -8.03
N ALA A 677 -27.22 6.52 -9.15
CA ALA A 677 -27.07 5.11 -9.47
C ALA A 677 -26.95 4.89 -10.97
N GLN A 678 -26.19 3.86 -11.35
CA GLN A 678 -25.85 3.48 -12.72
C GLN A 678 -25.38 2.01 -12.74
N GLY A 679 -25.68 1.23 -13.78
CA GLY A 679 -25.24 -0.17 -13.88
C GLY A 679 -25.80 -1.13 -12.82
N GLY A 680 -26.91 -0.77 -12.17
CA GLY A 680 -27.45 -1.49 -11.00
C GLY A 680 -26.72 -1.20 -9.68
N MET A 681 -25.78 -0.24 -9.67
CA MET A 681 -25.01 0.19 -8.51
C MET A 681 -25.36 1.63 -8.11
N ALA A 682 -25.31 1.94 -6.82
CA ALA A 682 -25.59 3.24 -6.23
C ALA A 682 -24.43 3.70 -5.32
N SER A 683 -24.24 5.02 -5.20
CA SER A 683 -23.40 5.62 -4.16
C SER A 683 -24.30 6.38 -3.17
N GLY A 684 -24.27 5.98 -1.90
CA GLY A 684 -24.97 6.64 -0.79
C GLY A 684 -23.99 7.01 0.33
N ARG A 685 -24.49 7.43 1.50
CA ARG A 685 -23.63 7.68 2.68
C ARG A 685 -23.97 6.75 3.84
N SER A 686 -22.92 6.32 4.54
CA SER A 686 -22.99 5.51 5.75
C SER A 686 -23.40 6.32 6.98
N GLN A 687 -23.61 5.65 8.13
CA GLN A 687 -23.98 6.32 9.40
C GLN A 687 -22.96 7.40 9.86
N LEU A 688 -21.70 7.32 9.41
CA LEU A 688 -20.63 8.27 9.72
C LEU A 688 -20.48 9.40 8.66
N GLY A 689 -21.28 9.39 7.60
CA GLY A 689 -21.22 10.36 6.51
C GLY A 689 -20.17 10.09 5.43
N ALA A 690 -19.31 9.08 5.61
CA ALA A 690 -18.45 8.54 4.56
C ALA A 690 -19.30 7.84 3.48
N ASP A 691 -18.90 7.96 2.21
CA ASP A 691 -19.62 7.39 1.06
C ASP A 691 -19.52 5.85 1.05
N ILE A 692 -20.55 5.19 0.50
CA ILE A 692 -20.69 3.73 0.49
C ILE A 692 -21.33 3.25 -0.82
N HIS A 693 -20.74 2.22 -1.44
CA HIS A 693 -21.29 1.57 -2.62
C HIS A 693 -22.33 0.51 -2.25
N GLU A 694 -23.46 0.52 -2.95
CA GLU A 694 -24.61 -0.36 -2.71
C GLU A 694 -25.24 -0.83 -4.03
N ILE A 695 -26.00 -1.92 -4.04
CA ILE A 695 -26.88 -2.28 -5.18
C ILE A 695 -28.06 -1.30 -5.25
N ASP A 696 -28.53 -0.91 -6.45
CA ASP A 696 -29.75 -0.08 -6.62
C ASP A 696 -31.05 -0.90 -6.42
N ASN A 697 -31.37 -1.15 -5.16
CA ASN A 697 -32.56 -1.82 -4.68
C ASN A 697 -33.43 -0.89 -3.81
N ALA A 698 -34.56 -1.37 -3.27
CA ALA A 698 -35.45 -0.55 -2.45
C ALA A 698 -34.74 0.03 -1.20
N ALA A 699 -33.82 -0.72 -0.59
CA ALA A 699 -32.99 -0.23 0.50
C ALA A 699 -32.12 0.98 0.11
N SER A 700 -31.29 0.91 -0.94
CA SER A 700 -30.42 2.05 -1.31
C SER A 700 -31.20 3.23 -1.93
N ARG A 701 -32.41 3.00 -2.48
CA ARG A 701 -33.37 4.06 -2.79
C ARG A 701 -33.86 4.79 -1.54
N CYS A 702 -34.23 4.06 -0.49
CA CYS A 702 -34.54 4.64 0.84
C CYS A 702 -33.32 5.36 1.45
N GLY A 703 -32.12 4.78 1.33
CA GLY A 703 -30.88 5.38 1.82
C GLY A 703 -30.57 6.72 1.18
N ARG A 704 -30.70 6.83 -0.15
CA ARG A 704 -30.52 8.09 -0.89
C ARG A 704 -31.60 9.13 -0.55
N LEU A 705 -32.87 8.71 -0.42
CA LEU A 705 -33.95 9.58 0.07
C LEU A 705 -33.63 10.17 1.46
N LEU A 706 -33.05 9.36 2.37
CA LEU A 706 -32.64 9.82 3.69
C LEU A 706 -31.40 10.73 3.66
N ASP A 707 -30.50 10.53 2.69
CA ASP A 707 -29.34 11.39 2.47
C ASP A 707 -29.67 12.80 1.92
N ASP A 708 -30.83 12.97 1.29
CA ASP A 708 -31.36 14.27 0.85
C ASP A 708 -31.95 15.11 2.00
N VAL A 709 -32.45 14.47 3.08
CA VAL A 709 -33.21 15.13 4.15
C VAL A 709 -32.50 15.14 5.52
N ALA A 710 -31.46 14.32 5.72
CA ALA A 710 -30.78 14.19 7.00
C ALA A 710 -30.22 15.53 7.51
N GLY A 711 -30.51 15.85 8.78
CA GLY A 711 -30.10 17.10 9.42
C GLY A 711 -31.08 18.26 9.28
N ASP A 712 -31.98 18.23 8.29
CA ASP A 712 -33.03 19.25 8.09
C ASP A 712 -34.38 18.74 8.63
N ALA A 713 -34.81 19.32 9.75
CA ALA A 713 -36.07 18.94 10.40
C ALA A 713 -37.32 19.34 9.59
N ASP A 714 -37.26 20.43 8.83
CA ASP A 714 -38.40 20.91 8.04
C ASP A 714 -38.53 20.09 6.74
N ALA A 715 -37.41 19.69 6.12
CA ALA A 715 -37.40 18.75 5.01
C ALA A 715 -37.91 17.36 5.41
N VAL A 716 -37.46 16.83 6.56
CA VAL A 716 -37.96 15.57 7.13
C VAL A 716 -39.46 15.66 7.43
N ALA A 717 -39.95 16.74 8.06
CA ALA A 717 -41.37 16.91 8.34
C ALA A 717 -42.21 17.01 7.05
N LYS A 718 -41.72 17.73 6.03
CA LYS A 718 -42.39 17.91 4.73
C LYS A 718 -42.45 16.64 3.88
N ARG A 719 -41.46 15.75 4.00
CA ARG A 719 -41.39 14.46 3.28
C ARG A 719 -41.71 13.24 4.16
N ARG A 720 -42.29 13.44 5.36
CA ARG A 720 -42.49 12.39 6.37
C ARG A 720 -43.14 11.13 5.83
N ASP A 721 -44.24 11.27 5.09
CA ASP A 721 -45.01 10.12 4.62
C ASP A 721 -44.34 9.40 3.42
N GLU A 722 -43.53 10.12 2.63
CA GLU A 722 -42.64 9.56 1.60
C GLU A 722 -41.51 8.75 2.25
N ILE A 723 -40.92 9.27 3.33
CA ILE A 723 -39.88 8.60 4.12
C ILE A 723 -40.42 7.30 4.75
N ILE A 724 -41.61 7.35 5.36
CA ILE A 724 -42.24 6.15 5.95
C ILE A 724 -42.57 5.14 4.86
N ALA A 725 -43.20 5.55 3.75
CA ALA A 725 -43.52 4.65 2.63
C ALA A 725 -42.26 4.00 2.02
N ALA A 726 -41.12 4.68 2.01
CA ALA A 726 -39.84 4.09 1.62
C ALA A 726 -39.32 3.09 2.67
N MET A 727 -39.40 3.40 3.97
CA MET A 727 -38.93 2.52 5.05
C MET A 727 -39.69 1.19 5.11
N GLU A 728 -41.00 1.18 4.85
CA GLU A 728 -41.80 -0.05 4.85
C GLU A 728 -41.40 -1.05 3.75
N LEU A 729 -40.71 -0.57 2.69
CA LEU A 729 -40.10 -1.41 1.64
C LEU A 729 -38.71 -1.93 2.02
N THR A 730 -38.24 -1.70 3.25
CA THR A 730 -36.90 -2.09 3.73
C THR A 730 -36.94 -2.96 4.98
N ALA A 731 -35.80 -3.55 5.32
CA ALA A 731 -35.61 -4.36 6.51
C ALA A 731 -35.76 -3.57 7.83
N LYS A 732 -35.65 -2.23 7.79
CA LYS A 732 -35.82 -1.32 8.94
C LYS A 732 -37.01 -0.38 8.72
N GLN A 733 -38.20 -0.93 8.95
CA GLN A 733 -39.48 -0.22 8.95
C GLN A 733 -39.52 0.92 9.97
N TYR A 734 -40.50 1.82 9.82
CA TYR A 734 -40.86 2.74 10.89
C TYR A 734 -41.60 1.97 11.98
N PHE A 735 -41.29 2.25 13.25
CA PHE A 735 -42.00 1.62 14.36
C PHE A 735 -43.49 2.01 14.37
N GLY A 736 -43.80 3.25 13.99
CA GLY A 736 -45.12 3.87 14.07
C GLY A 736 -45.19 4.98 15.12
N ASP A 737 -46.28 5.75 15.12
CA ASP A 737 -46.49 6.86 16.06
C ASP A 737 -46.79 6.36 17.47
N VAL A 738 -45.73 6.07 18.23
CA VAL A 738 -45.79 5.45 19.57
C VAL A 738 -46.65 6.17 20.61
N ALA A 739 -46.94 7.47 20.44
CA ALA A 739 -47.85 8.22 21.32
C ALA A 739 -49.34 7.86 21.10
N GLU A 740 -49.68 7.31 19.93
CA GLU A 740 -51.04 6.91 19.56
C GLU A 740 -51.32 5.42 19.85
N MET A 741 -50.28 4.63 20.08
CA MET A 741 -50.37 3.19 20.40
C MET A 741 -50.82 2.93 21.83
N SER A 742 -51.57 1.84 22.06
CA SER A 742 -51.74 1.26 23.39
C SER A 742 -50.50 0.49 23.86
N TYR A 743 -50.37 0.23 25.17
CA TYR A 743 -49.26 -0.57 25.71
C TYR A 743 -49.19 -1.97 25.07
N ALA A 744 -50.33 -2.59 24.78
CA ALA A 744 -50.40 -3.86 24.06
C ALA A 744 -49.85 -3.74 22.63
N GLN A 745 -50.24 -2.69 21.88
CA GLN A 745 -49.75 -2.48 20.51
C GLN A 745 -48.24 -2.22 20.47
N TRP A 746 -47.74 -1.38 21.38
CA TRP A 746 -46.31 -1.06 21.50
C TRP A 746 -45.44 -2.29 21.83
N LEU A 747 -45.91 -3.17 22.73
CA LEU A 747 -45.20 -4.42 23.05
C LEU A 747 -45.22 -5.42 21.89
N ASN A 748 -46.37 -5.61 21.22
CA ASN A 748 -46.46 -6.52 20.08
C ASN A 748 -45.63 -6.05 18.88
N ARG A 749 -45.66 -4.75 18.54
CA ARG A 749 -44.86 -4.17 17.45
C ARG A 749 -43.35 -4.28 17.71
N TYR A 750 -42.91 -4.29 18.98
CA TYR A 750 -41.52 -4.58 19.33
C TYR A 750 -41.14 -6.04 19.07
N VAL A 751 -41.99 -6.99 19.47
CA VAL A 751 -41.78 -8.43 19.21
C VAL A 751 -41.74 -8.70 17.70
N GLU A 752 -42.72 -8.18 16.96
CA GLU A 752 -42.83 -8.26 15.50
C GLU A 752 -41.52 -7.80 14.81
N LEU A 753 -41.06 -6.58 15.09
CA LEU A 753 -39.90 -5.99 14.42
C LEU A 753 -38.54 -6.54 14.88
N SER A 754 -38.47 -7.13 16.07
CA SER A 754 -37.24 -7.76 16.57
C SER A 754 -37.10 -9.20 16.08
N ILE A 755 -38.16 -10.01 16.22
CA ILE A 755 -38.12 -11.46 16.04
C ILE A 755 -38.67 -11.88 14.67
N GLY A 756 -39.74 -11.24 14.20
CA GLY A 756 -40.51 -11.70 13.03
C GLY A 756 -41.23 -13.02 13.31
N ASP A 757 -41.35 -13.87 12.30
CA ASP A 757 -41.99 -15.19 12.40
C ASP A 757 -41.10 -16.27 13.08
N GLY A 758 -39.90 -15.90 13.54
CA GLY A 758 -38.96 -16.79 14.23
C GLY A 758 -38.10 -17.65 13.30
N ASP A 759 -37.98 -17.28 12.03
CA ASP A 759 -37.32 -18.00 10.94
C ASP A 759 -35.91 -17.47 10.59
N SER A 760 -35.39 -16.50 11.36
CA SER A 760 -34.11 -15.83 11.10
C SER A 760 -32.93 -16.80 10.98
N THR A 761 -32.10 -16.58 9.97
CA THR A 761 -30.91 -17.40 9.68
C THR A 761 -29.59 -16.68 10.01
N ALA A 762 -29.65 -15.54 10.70
CA ALA A 762 -28.47 -14.73 11.00
C ALA A 762 -27.44 -15.50 11.85
N ASP A 763 -26.16 -15.14 11.71
CA ASP A 763 -24.99 -15.72 12.41
C ASP A 763 -25.03 -15.62 13.95
N THR A 764 -25.98 -14.82 14.45
CA THR A 764 -26.26 -14.48 15.84
C THR A 764 -27.48 -15.20 16.40
N ALA A 765 -28.26 -15.91 15.58
CA ALA A 765 -29.39 -16.74 16.02
C ALA A 765 -28.91 -17.95 16.84
N VAL A 766 -29.69 -18.34 17.86
CA VAL A 766 -29.40 -19.51 18.71
C VAL A 766 -30.64 -20.37 18.92
N ALA A 767 -30.50 -21.69 18.80
CA ALA A 767 -31.63 -22.64 18.75
C ALA A 767 -32.48 -22.76 20.06
N HIS A 768 -32.22 -21.92 21.07
CA HIS A 768 -32.93 -21.90 22.36
C HIS A 768 -33.44 -20.52 22.76
N SER A 769 -33.32 -19.50 21.91
CA SER A 769 -33.90 -18.16 22.13
C SER A 769 -34.38 -17.58 20.80
N PRO A 770 -35.58 -16.97 20.74
CA PRO A 770 -36.03 -16.25 19.55
C PRO A 770 -35.33 -14.89 19.37
N TRP A 771 -34.53 -14.44 20.35
CA TRP A 771 -33.88 -13.14 20.33
C TRP A 771 -32.49 -13.21 19.66
N LEU A 772 -32.30 -12.45 18.59
CA LEU A 772 -31.01 -12.33 17.87
C LEU A 772 -29.90 -11.60 18.66
N ASP A 773 -30.24 -10.98 19.78
CA ASP A 773 -29.28 -10.40 20.72
C ASP A 773 -29.93 -10.27 22.09
N ILE A 774 -29.17 -10.57 23.15
CA ILE A 774 -29.67 -10.52 24.52
C ILE A 774 -30.08 -9.09 24.93
N THR A 775 -29.45 -8.05 24.38
CA THR A 775 -29.85 -6.66 24.67
C THR A 775 -31.16 -6.27 24.02
N TRP A 776 -31.72 -7.04 23.08
CA TRP A 776 -33.09 -6.83 22.59
C TRP A 776 -34.11 -7.42 23.57
N ARG A 777 -33.87 -8.64 24.07
CA ARG A 777 -34.64 -9.26 25.14
C ARG A 777 -34.66 -8.39 26.40
N ASP A 778 -33.50 -7.88 26.81
CA ASP A 778 -33.36 -7.06 28.02
C ASP A 778 -33.97 -5.65 27.85
N ARG A 779 -34.12 -5.16 26.61
CA ARG A 779 -34.95 -3.97 26.30
C ARG A 779 -36.44 -4.30 26.43
N PHE A 780 -36.89 -5.43 25.88
CA PHE A 780 -38.27 -5.90 26.00
C PHE A 780 -38.69 -6.11 27.47
N GLU A 781 -37.81 -6.66 28.30
CA GLU A 781 -38.02 -6.79 29.74
C GLU A 781 -38.25 -5.42 30.41
N GLN A 782 -37.42 -4.42 30.09
CA GLN A 782 -37.59 -3.05 30.59
C GLN A 782 -38.89 -2.40 30.09
N MET A 783 -39.35 -2.75 28.89
CA MET A 783 -40.64 -2.30 28.35
C MET A 783 -41.83 -2.93 29.11
N LEU A 784 -41.78 -4.24 29.38
CA LEU A 784 -42.76 -4.96 30.19
C LEU A 784 -42.83 -4.40 31.62
N LYS A 785 -41.68 -4.30 32.32
CA LYS A 785 -41.60 -3.74 33.67
C LYS A 785 -42.05 -2.27 33.74
N ARG A 786 -41.86 -1.50 32.67
CA ARG A 786 -42.39 -0.13 32.55
C ARG A 786 -43.92 -0.11 32.39
N ALA A 787 -44.51 -1.06 31.67
CA ALA A 787 -45.95 -1.20 31.56
C ALA A 787 -46.57 -1.57 32.92
N GLU A 788 -46.01 -2.54 33.65
CA GLU A 788 -46.44 -2.87 35.01
C GLU A 788 -46.39 -1.66 35.95
N ALA A 789 -45.25 -0.94 35.97
CA ALA A 789 -45.05 0.24 36.81
C ALA A 789 -45.91 1.46 36.41
N ARG A 790 -46.55 1.44 35.24
CA ARG A 790 -47.50 2.47 34.79
C ARG A 790 -48.95 2.09 35.09
N LEU A 791 -49.31 0.83 34.87
CA LEU A 791 -50.69 0.35 34.89
C LEU A 791 -51.12 -0.20 36.27
N HIS A 792 -50.17 -0.51 37.15
CA HIS A 792 -50.49 -0.83 38.54
C HIS A 792 -51.01 0.42 39.27
N PRO A 793 -52.17 0.38 39.96
CA PRO A 793 -52.75 1.53 40.69
C PRO A 793 -52.03 1.83 42.03
N LYS A 794 -50.70 1.90 42.02
CA LYS A 794 -49.85 2.31 43.16
C LYS A 794 -48.82 3.32 42.68
N ASP A 795 -48.90 4.56 43.16
CA ASP A 795 -47.94 5.61 42.82
C ASP A 795 -46.61 5.50 43.61
N PHE A 796 -46.53 4.60 44.60
CA PHE A 796 -45.37 4.47 45.49
C PHE A 796 -45.20 3.07 46.08
N GLY A 797 -43.96 2.77 46.49
CA GLY A 797 -43.54 1.47 47.02
C GLY A 797 -43.22 0.45 45.91
N PRO A 798 -42.76 -0.77 46.28
CA PRO A 798 -42.49 -1.82 45.31
C PRO A 798 -43.80 -2.36 44.69
N VAL A 799 -43.78 -2.52 43.37
CA VAL A 799 -44.71 -3.35 42.62
C VAL A 799 -44.06 -4.73 42.45
N GLU A 800 -44.85 -5.78 42.64
CA GLU A 800 -44.43 -7.17 42.38
C GLU A 800 -44.52 -7.41 40.87
N THR A 801 -43.39 -7.78 40.25
CA THR A 801 -43.28 -7.97 38.79
C THR A 801 -43.55 -9.42 38.41
N LEU A 802 -44.28 -9.62 37.31
CA LEU A 802 -44.44 -10.93 36.67
C LEU A 802 -43.13 -11.40 35.98
N PHE A 803 -42.22 -10.47 35.71
CA PHE A 803 -41.01 -10.69 34.90
C PHE A 803 -39.76 -10.78 35.78
N ALA A 804 -39.83 -11.67 36.79
CA ALA A 804 -38.71 -12.06 37.64
C ALA A 804 -38.05 -13.38 37.23
N ASP A 805 -38.55 -14.01 36.16
CA ASP A 805 -38.07 -15.28 35.59
C ASP A 805 -37.78 -15.09 34.10
N ASP A 806 -36.51 -15.10 33.72
CA ASP A 806 -36.02 -14.98 32.33
C ASP A 806 -36.68 -15.99 31.38
N THR A 807 -37.13 -17.17 31.84
CA THR A 807 -37.73 -18.20 30.98
C THR A 807 -39.11 -17.83 30.44
N LEU A 808 -39.72 -16.75 30.94
CA LEU A 808 -40.90 -16.12 30.33
C LEU A 808 -40.52 -15.13 29.22
N LEU A 809 -39.36 -14.48 29.31
CA LEU A 809 -38.87 -13.51 28.29
C LEU A 809 -38.47 -14.20 26.98
N GLU A 810 -38.01 -15.45 27.04
CA GLU A 810 -37.78 -16.30 25.87
C GLU A 810 -39.08 -16.72 25.15
N ARG A 811 -40.25 -16.41 25.74
CA ARG A 811 -41.59 -16.75 25.21
C ARG A 811 -42.47 -15.50 25.14
N PRO A 812 -42.11 -14.51 24.29
CA PRO A 812 -42.65 -13.15 24.35
C PRO A 812 -44.17 -13.04 24.18
N ALA A 813 -44.79 -13.92 23.40
CA ALA A 813 -46.25 -13.98 23.26
C ALA A 813 -46.95 -14.36 24.59
N GLU A 814 -46.37 -15.30 25.35
CA GLU A 814 -46.85 -15.64 26.70
C GLU A 814 -46.57 -14.52 27.70
N ALA A 815 -45.41 -13.84 27.59
CA ALA A 815 -45.09 -12.69 28.44
C ALA A 815 -46.09 -11.54 28.26
N ILE A 816 -46.49 -11.22 27.02
CA ILE A 816 -47.53 -10.23 26.74
C ILE A 816 -48.88 -10.74 27.26
N ALA A 817 -49.27 -11.99 26.99
CA ALA A 817 -50.54 -12.53 27.48
C ALA A 817 -50.66 -12.48 29.01
N ALA A 818 -49.57 -12.76 29.75
CA ALA A 818 -49.51 -12.64 31.20
C ALA A 818 -49.68 -11.18 31.68
N LEU A 819 -49.07 -10.21 30.99
CA LEU A 819 -49.27 -8.79 31.25
C LEU A 819 -50.75 -8.39 31.04
N LEU A 820 -51.34 -8.74 29.90
CA LEU A 820 -52.72 -8.38 29.57
C LEU A 820 -53.74 -9.03 30.51
N GLN A 821 -53.51 -10.28 30.94
CA GLN A 821 -54.33 -10.94 31.95
C GLN A 821 -54.31 -10.21 33.30
N ARG A 822 -53.19 -9.56 33.64
CA ARG A 822 -53.02 -8.83 34.90
C ARG A 822 -53.47 -7.36 34.82
N TYR A 823 -53.29 -6.72 33.67
CA TYR A 823 -53.59 -5.32 33.41
C TYR A 823 -54.35 -5.16 32.07
N PRO A 824 -55.64 -5.55 31.98
CA PRO A 824 -56.40 -5.50 30.72
C PRO A 824 -56.47 -4.11 30.07
N ASP A 825 -56.40 -3.06 30.88
CA ASP A 825 -56.34 -1.65 30.44
C ASP A 825 -55.19 -1.40 29.44
N ALA A 826 -54.12 -2.21 29.45
CA ALA A 826 -53.01 -2.17 28.49
C ALA A 826 -53.46 -2.25 27.03
N GLU A 827 -54.59 -2.89 26.73
CA GLU A 827 -55.13 -3.01 25.37
C GLU A 827 -55.63 -1.67 24.81
N SER A 828 -56.12 -0.77 25.67
CA SER A 828 -56.84 0.45 25.28
C SER A 828 -56.20 1.76 25.78
N VAL A 829 -55.45 1.72 26.87
CA VAL A 829 -54.71 2.88 27.39
C VAL A 829 -53.50 3.16 26.51
N LYS A 830 -53.46 4.36 25.93
CA LYS A 830 -52.34 4.86 25.12
C LYS A 830 -51.06 5.01 25.94
N LEU A 831 -49.91 4.87 25.27
CA LEU A 831 -48.58 5.08 25.84
C LEU A 831 -48.48 6.48 26.47
N HIS A 832 -48.14 6.54 27.76
CA HIS A 832 -48.07 7.80 28.49
C HIS A 832 -47.01 8.75 27.88
N PRO A 833 -47.23 10.07 27.78
CA PRO A 833 -46.30 10.98 27.11
C PRO A 833 -44.86 11.00 27.65
N ALA A 834 -44.66 10.64 28.92
CA ALA A 834 -43.32 10.51 29.53
C ALA A 834 -42.67 9.12 29.30
N ASP A 835 -43.39 8.16 28.72
CA ASP A 835 -42.88 6.82 28.38
C ASP A 835 -42.38 6.78 26.91
N VAL A 836 -42.89 7.65 26.04
CA VAL A 836 -42.34 7.91 24.69
C VAL A 836 -40.83 8.26 24.71
N PRO A 837 -40.34 9.28 25.44
CA PRO A 837 -38.91 9.58 25.50
C PRO A 837 -38.10 8.51 26.25
N PHE A 838 -38.72 7.74 27.15
CA PHE A 838 -38.09 6.56 27.75
C PHE A 838 -37.83 5.47 26.70
N PHE A 839 -38.79 5.15 25.84
CA PHE A 839 -38.60 4.20 24.74
C PHE A 839 -37.50 4.65 23.77
N VAL A 840 -37.50 5.94 23.39
CA VAL A 840 -36.46 6.49 22.50
C VAL A 840 -35.08 6.48 23.16
N ALA A 841 -34.98 6.70 24.49
CA ALA A 841 -33.73 6.55 25.23
C ALA A 841 -33.28 5.08 25.33
N LEU A 842 -34.22 4.15 25.54
CA LEU A 842 -33.98 2.70 25.57
C LEU A 842 -33.54 2.15 24.20
N CYS A 843 -33.96 2.77 23.10
CA CYS A 843 -33.43 2.47 21.76
C CYS A 843 -31.97 2.94 21.58
N LYS A 844 -31.49 3.91 22.39
CA LYS A 844 -30.10 4.46 22.33
C LYS A 844 -29.12 3.79 23.30
N THR A 845 -29.53 2.76 24.07
CA THR A 845 -28.60 2.03 24.95
C THR A 845 -27.62 1.17 24.16
N LEU A 846 -26.43 0.98 24.74
CA LEU A 846 -25.37 0.11 24.22
C LEU A 846 -25.85 -1.36 24.13
N GLY A 847 -25.33 -2.08 23.15
CA GLY A 847 -25.81 -3.41 22.71
C GLY A 847 -26.01 -3.44 21.19
N LYS A 848 -26.62 -4.49 20.64
CA LYS A 848 -27.00 -4.51 19.21
C LYS A 848 -28.06 -3.42 18.95
N PRO A 849 -27.87 -2.52 17.97
CA PRO A 849 -28.85 -1.45 17.67
C PRO A 849 -30.23 -2.00 17.30
N VAL A 850 -31.27 -1.17 17.44
CA VAL A 850 -32.65 -1.57 17.13
C VAL A 850 -32.84 -1.85 15.64
N ASN A 851 -33.70 -2.82 15.34
CA ASN A 851 -33.97 -3.30 13.98
C ASN A 851 -35.02 -2.46 13.22
N PHE A 852 -35.32 -1.26 13.71
CA PHE A 852 -36.40 -0.39 13.24
C PHE A 852 -36.05 1.07 13.52
N VAL A 853 -36.80 2.00 12.92
CA VAL A 853 -36.67 3.43 13.19
C VAL A 853 -37.71 3.84 14.24
N PRO A 854 -37.31 4.26 15.47
CA PRO A 854 -38.27 4.58 16.53
C PRO A 854 -38.93 5.95 16.38
N VAL A 855 -38.29 6.90 15.69
CA VAL A 855 -38.77 8.26 15.46
C VAL A 855 -38.33 8.78 14.09
N ILE A 856 -39.20 9.54 13.42
CA ILE A 856 -38.85 10.32 12.23
C ILE A 856 -38.45 11.73 12.70
N ASP A 857 -37.14 11.93 12.91
CA ASP A 857 -36.54 13.19 13.35
C ASP A 857 -35.36 13.58 12.43
N LYS A 858 -34.67 14.69 12.71
CA LYS A 858 -33.50 15.12 11.93
C LYS A 858 -32.34 14.09 11.91
N ASP A 859 -32.31 13.16 12.86
CA ASP A 859 -31.31 12.10 12.99
C ASP A 859 -31.77 10.80 12.27
N VAL A 860 -32.90 10.82 11.53
CA VAL A 860 -33.52 9.67 10.86
C VAL A 860 -32.55 8.78 10.05
N ARG A 861 -31.62 9.37 9.29
CA ARG A 861 -30.58 8.60 8.56
C ARG A 861 -29.67 7.83 9.51
N ARG A 862 -29.33 8.39 10.68
CA ARG A 862 -28.49 7.72 11.68
C ARG A 862 -29.21 6.50 12.27
N TRP A 863 -30.51 6.61 12.54
CA TRP A 863 -31.30 5.46 13.00
C TRP A 863 -31.35 4.34 11.97
N TRP A 864 -31.68 4.68 10.71
CA TRP A 864 -31.85 3.69 9.65
C TRP A 864 -30.53 3.07 9.15
N ARG A 865 -29.44 3.87 9.03
CA ARG A 865 -28.10 3.37 8.63
C ARG A 865 -27.36 2.62 9.73
N SER A 866 -27.70 2.78 11.01
CA SER A 866 -26.96 2.10 12.09
C SER A 866 -27.27 0.61 12.08
N ASP A 867 -26.23 -0.23 12.00
CA ASP A 867 -26.32 -1.69 11.96
C ASP A 867 -27.34 -2.22 10.91
N SER A 868 -27.01 -1.92 9.65
CA SER A 868 -27.87 -2.13 8.46
C SER A 868 -27.27 -3.11 7.42
N LEU A 869 -26.22 -3.86 7.79
CA LEU A 869 -25.47 -4.74 6.89
C LEU A 869 -25.71 -6.24 7.11
N TRP A 870 -25.95 -6.68 8.35
CA TRP A 870 -26.10 -8.12 8.67
C TRP A 870 -27.42 -8.71 8.13
N GLN A 871 -28.41 -7.87 7.83
CA GLN A 871 -29.69 -8.29 7.25
C GLN A 871 -29.52 -8.96 5.88
N ALA A 872 -28.42 -8.71 5.15
CA ALA A 872 -28.07 -9.40 3.91
C ALA A 872 -27.63 -10.87 4.10
N HIS A 873 -27.50 -11.33 5.35
CA HIS A 873 -27.14 -12.69 5.77
C HIS A 873 -28.28 -13.37 6.55
N ASP A 874 -29.48 -12.81 6.48
CA ASP A 874 -30.69 -13.29 7.14
C ASP A 874 -31.79 -13.57 6.11
N ALA A 875 -32.26 -14.82 6.03
CA ALA A 875 -33.20 -15.27 5.00
C ALA A 875 -34.63 -14.73 5.19
N ARG A 876 -34.96 -14.18 6.37
CA ARG A 876 -36.26 -13.53 6.63
C ARG A 876 -36.49 -12.26 5.80
N TYR A 877 -35.46 -11.77 5.10
CA TYR A 877 -35.54 -10.60 4.23
C TYR A 877 -35.32 -10.93 2.74
N THR A 878 -36.05 -10.23 1.88
CA THR A 878 -35.80 -10.24 0.43
C THR A 878 -34.60 -9.35 0.08
N ALA A 879 -33.95 -9.62 -1.05
CA ALA A 879 -32.80 -8.86 -1.51
C ALA A 879 -33.12 -7.38 -1.85
N GLU A 880 -34.39 -7.02 -2.06
CA GLU A 880 -34.79 -5.61 -2.21
C GLU A 880 -34.72 -4.83 -0.89
N GLN A 881 -34.98 -5.50 0.24
CA GLN A 881 -35.18 -4.86 1.55
C GLN A 881 -33.87 -4.51 2.28
N VAL A 882 -32.72 -5.04 1.84
CA VAL A 882 -31.46 -5.05 2.61
C VAL A 882 -30.34 -4.26 1.93
N CYS A 883 -29.42 -3.69 2.70
CA CYS A 883 -28.25 -3.00 2.13
C CYS A 883 -27.20 -4.05 1.70
N ILE A 884 -26.86 -4.09 0.41
CA ILE A 884 -25.89 -5.04 -0.16
C ILE A 884 -24.76 -4.21 -0.77
N ILE A 885 -23.50 -4.46 -0.39
CA ILE A 885 -22.39 -3.50 -0.57
C ILE A 885 -21.22 -3.97 -1.48
N PRO A 886 -21.46 -4.41 -2.73
CA PRO A 886 -20.41 -4.82 -3.65
C PRO A 886 -19.68 -3.61 -4.28
N GLY A 887 -18.50 -3.85 -4.88
CA GLY A 887 -17.76 -2.85 -5.66
C GLY A 887 -18.26 -2.74 -7.09
N THR A 888 -18.25 -1.52 -7.66
CA THR A 888 -18.96 -1.18 -8.90
C THR A 888 -18.52 -1.99 -10.12
N ALA A 889 -17.21 -2.17 -10.30
CA ALA A 889 -16.66 -2.97 -11.39
C ALA A 889 -16.57 -4.47 -11.04
N ALA A 890 -16.35 -4.79 -9.75
CA ALA A 890 -16.09 -6.17 -9.32
C ALA A 890 -17.36 -7.05 -9.31
N VAL A 891 -18.54 -6.47 -9.15
CA VAL A 891 -19.83 -7.21 -9.20
C VAL A 891 -20.05 -7.90 -10.56
N ALA A 892 -19.56 -7.29 -11.65
CA ALA A 892 -19.65 -7.85 -13.00
C ALA A 892 -18.90 -9.20 -13.17
N GLY A 893 -17.96 -9.51 -12.27
CA GLY A 893 -17.25 -10.80 -12.24
C GLY A 893 -18.02 -11.93 -11.56
N ILE A 894 -19.10 -11.63 -10.84
CA ILE A 894 -19.89 -12.62 -10.10
C ILE A 894 -20.86 -13.32 -11.07
N THR A 895 -20.38 -14.37 -11.73
CA THR A 895 -21.14 -15.13 -12.75
C THR A 895 -21.76 -16.42 -12.23
N ARG A 896 -21.48 -16.80 -10.98
CA ARG A 896 -21.95 -18.04 -10.33
C ARG A 896 -22.46 -17.74 -8.92
N VAL A 897 -23.52 -18.44 -8.51
CA VAL A 897 -23.98 -18.54 -7.12
C VAL A 897 -23.41 -19.83 -6.54
N ASP A 898 -22.98 -19.80 -5.27
CA ASP A 898 -22.53 -20.97 -4.50
C ASP A 898 -21.31 -21.72 -5.10
N GLU A 899 -20.40 -20.97 -5.75
CA GLU A 899 -19.05 -21.45 -6.07
C GLU A 899 -18.21 -21.54 -4.77
N PRO A 900 -17.52 -22.65 -4.47
CA PRO A 900 -16.69 -22.75 -3.27
C PRO A 900 -15.60 -21.67 -3.24
N VAL A 901 -15.35 -21.06 -2.08
CA VAL A 901 -14.34 -19.98 -1.94
C VAL A 901 -12.95 -20.46 -2.34
N GLY A 902 -12.64 -21.74 -2.11
CA GLY A 902 -11.41 -22.38 -2.57
C GLY A 902 -11.33 -22.54 -4.10
N GLU A 903 -12.43 -22.86 -4.80
CA GLU A 903 -12.47 -22.92 -6.27
C GLU A 903 -12.26 -21.52 -6.86
N LEU A 904 -13.00 -20.52 -6.35
CA LEU A 904 -12.90 -19.13 -6.79
C LEU A 904 -11.47 -18.60 -6.68
N LEU A 905 -10.84 -18.71 -5.51
CA LEU A 905 -9.51 -18.12 -5.29
C LEU A 905 -8.40 -18.90 -6.02
N ASN A 906 -8.52 -20.23 -6.18
CA ASN A 906 -7.60 -20.99 -7.03
C ASN A 906 -7.78 -20.64 -8.52
N ARG A 907 -9.00 -20.36 -9.00
CA ARG A 907 -9.24 -19.91 -10.38
C ARG A 907 -8.53 -18.60 -10.70
N PHE A 908 -8.47 -17.68 -9.73
CA PHE A 908 -7.71 -16.43 -9.85
C PHE A 908 -6.20 -16.66 -9.88
N GLU A 909 -5.66 -17.59 -9.08
CA GLU A 909 -4.22 -17.93 -9.15
C GLU A 909 -3.87 -18.65 -10.45
N GLN A 910 -4.73 -19.57 -10.90
CA GLN A 910 -4.48 -20.41 -12.07
C GLN A 910 -4.31 -19.59 -13.35
N ALA A 911 -5.12 -18.55 -13.58
CA ALA A 911 -4.97 -17.69 -14.77
C ALA A 911 -3.59 -17.00 -14.83
N ALA A 912 -3.03 -16.60 -13.69
CA ALA A 912 -1.69 -16.01 -13.62
C ALA A 912 -0.58 -17.06 -13.76
N VAL A 913 -0.79 -18.29 -13.28
CA VAL A 913 0.11 -19.43 -13.52
C VAL A 913 0.12 -19.81 -15.00
N ASP A 914 -1.05 -19.92 -15.64
CA ASP A 914 -1.21 -20.26 -17.04
C ASP A 914 -0.53 -19.23 -17.95
N GLU A 915 -0.63 -17.93 -17.63
CA GLU A 915 0.09 -16.86 -18.34
C GLU A 915 1.61 -17.02 -18.25
N VAL A 916 2.17 -17.25 -17.06
CA VAL A 916 3.62 -17.36 -16.84
C VAL A 916 4.19 -18.65 -17.44
N VAL A 917 3.44 -19.77 -17.40
CA VAL A 917 3.81 -21.02 -18.08
C VAL A 917 3.71 -20.88 -19.60
N ALA A 918 2.69 -20.20 -20.13
CA ALA A 918 2.57 -19.92 -21.56
C ALA A 918 3.68 -19.00 -22.09
N ALA A 919 4.30 -18.17 -21.24
CA ALA A 919 5.51 -17.41 -21.55
C ALA A 919 6.80 -18.25 -21.58
N GLY A 920 6.73 -19.57 -21.29
CA GLY A 920 7.86 -20.50 -21.35
C GLY A 920 8.70 -20.58 -20.07
N VAL A 921 8.15 -20.18 -18.91
CA VAL A 921 8.84 -20.31 -17.62
C VAL A 921 8.61 -21.70 -17.02
N GLU A 922 9.67 -22.49 -16.94
CA GLU A 922 9.64 -23.82 -16.31
C GLU A 922 9.45 -23.73 -14.77
N PRO A 923 8.50 -24.47 -14.15
CA PRO A 923 8.27 -24.43 -12.71
C PRO A 923 9.43 -24.99 -11.87
N LEU A 924 10.08 -24.13 -11.09
CA LEU A 924 11.16 -24.54 -10.17
C LEU A 924 10.61 -25.49 -9.08
N PRO A 925 11.14 -26.71 -8.90
CA PRO A 925 10.72 -27.60 -7.82
C PRO A 925 11.08 -27.01 -6.45
N VAL A 926 10.09 -26.90 -5.56
CA VAL A 926 10.28 -26.45 -4.17
C VAL A 926 9.44 -27.30 -3.21
N ARG A 927 9.86 -27.38 -1.94
CA ARG A 927 9.10 -28.11 -0.92
C ARG A 927 7.87 -27.35 -0.44
N SER A 928 7.95 -26.03 -0.35
CA SER A 928 6.91 -25.14 0.17
C SER A 928 6.93 -23.81 -0.57
N ARG A 929 5.78 -23.12 -0.61
CA ARG A 929 5.69 -21.71 -1.04
C ARG A 929 6.46 -20.77 -0.11
N LEU A 930 6.57 -21.11 1.18
CA LEU A 930 7.32 -20.31 2.16
C LEU A 930 8.81 -20.48 1.89
N ARG A 931 9.48 -19.38 1.51
CA ARG A 931 10.92 -19.37 1.23
C ARG A 931 11.50 -18.00 1.53
N ARG A 932 12.13 -17.87 2.70
CA ARG A 932 12.98 -16.75 3.11
C ARG A 932 14.45 -17.03 2.79
N ARG A 933 14.88 -18.29 2.91
CA ARG A 933 16.22 -18.74 2.57
C ARG A 933 16.29 -19.45 1.22
N TRP A 934 17.31 -19.11 0.44
CA TRP A 934 17.63 -19.78 -0.82
C TRP A 934 18.82 -20.74 -0.69
N ASP A 935 19.60 -20.63 0.38
CA ASP A 935 20.80 -21.43 0.68
C ASP A 935 20.53 -22.76 1.39
N VAL A 936 19.25 -23.09 1.65
CA VAL A 936 18.81 -24.31 2.33
C VAL A 936 17.60 -24.88 1.62
N GLU A 937 17.52 -26.21 1.51
CA GLU A 937 16.35 -26.92 0.96
C GLU A 937 15.76 -27.98 1.91
N GLY A 938 14.75 -28.72 1.42
CA GLY A 938 14.16 -29.84 2.13
C GLY A 938 13.42 -29.51 3.44
N PRO A 939 13.18 -30.51 4.31
CA PRO A 939 12.48 -30.33 5.58
C PRO A 939 13.10 -29.29 6.51
N LEU A 940 14.41 -29.10 6.42
CA LEU A 940 15.16 -28.19 7.29
C LEU A 940 14.83 -26.72 6.97
N ALA A 941 14.76 -26.35 5.68
CA ALA A 941 14.33 -25.01 5.25
C ALA A 941 12.94 -24.65 5.79
N THR A 942 11.96 -25.57 5.71
CA THR A 942 10.60 -25.35 6.24
C THR A 942 10.57 -25.05 7.74
N VAL A 943 11.54 -25.54 8.52
CA VAL A 943 11.64 -25.31 9.97
C VAL A 943 12.50 -24.09 10.33
N LEU A 944 13.41 -23.68 9.43
CA LEU A 944 14.23 -22.46 9.56
C LEU A 944 13.50 -21.18 9.13
N ASP A 945 12.53 -21.28 8.21
CA ASP A 945 11.81 -20.14 7.65
C ASP A 945 10.42 -19.89 8.27
N ALA A 946 9.88 -20.87 9.00
CA ALA A 946 8.55 -20.79 9.62
C ALA A 946 8.57 -19.98 10.95
N PRO A 947 7.94 -18.79 11.00
CA PRO A 947 7.98 -17.93 12.20
C PRO A 947 7.29 -18.53 13.43
N ASP A 948 6.35 -19.44 13.19
CA ASP A 948 5.48 -20.08 14.19
C ASP A 948 5.65 -21.61 14.22
N VAL A 949 5.05 -22.26 15.22
CA VAL A 949 4.66 -23.68 15.22
C VAL A 949 3.33 -23.86 15.97
N LEU A 950 2.52 -24.82 15.55
CA LEU A 950 1.41 -25.35 16.34
C LEU A 950 1.97 -26.29 17.43
N TRP A 951 2.19 -25.74 18.62
CA TRP A 951 2.68 -26.46 19.79
C TRP A 951 1.50 -26.98 20.63
N SER A 952 1.27 -28.31 20.61
CA SER A 952 0.26 -28.98 21.45
C SER A 952 -1.16 -28.35 21.34
N GLY A 953 -1.56 -27.94 20.14
CA GLY A 953 -2.87 -27.31 19.88
C GLY A 953 -2.95 -25.79 20.12
N ARG A 954 -1.81 -25.12 20.24
CA ARG A 954 -1.70 -23.65 20.35
C ARG A 954 -0.62 -23.13 19.41
N ILE A 955 -0.83 -22.01 18.74
CA ILE A 955 0.29 -21.38 18.03
C ILE A 955 1.25 -20.74 19.04
N ALA A 956 2.54 -20.94 18.81
CA ALA A 956 3.61 -20.21 19.47
C ALA A 956 4.70 -19.84 18.45
N VAL A 957 5.38 -18.72 18.66
CA VAL A 957 6.58 -18.35 17.89
C VAL A 957 7.60 -19.49 17.97
N ASN A 958 8.14 -19.88 16.82
CA ASN A 958 8.99 -21.06 16.67
C ASN A 958 10.22 -21.01 17.60
N PRO A 959 10.51 -22.08 18.37
CA PRO A 959 11.68 -22.12 19.24
C PRO A 959 13.01 -21.94 18.48
N VAL A 960 13.07 -22.23 17.18
CA VAL A 960 14.24 -21.99 16.33
C VAL A 960 14.55 -20.49 16.23
N HIS A 961 13.58 -19.65 15.88
CA HIS A 961 13.71 -18.18 15.85
C HIS A 961 13.84 -17.57 17.26
N ARG A 962 13.31 -18.22 18.31
CA ARG A 962 13.53 -17.80 19.71
C ARG A 962 14.94 -18.12 20.23
N ILE A 963 15.65 -19.10 19.65
CA ILE A 963 17.02 -19.48 20.02
C ILE A 963 18.08 -18.65 19.29
N ALA A 964 17.82 -18.28 18.03
CA ALA A 964 18.68 -17.43 17.23
C ALA A 964 17.84 -16.70 16.16
N PRO A 965 18.18 -15.47 15.77
CA PRO A 965 17.55 -14.82 14.62
C PRO A 965 17.86 -15.56 13.31
N ASP A 966 17.11 -15.21 12.26
CA ASP A 966 17.28 -15.68 10.90
C ASP A 966 18.76 -15.48 10.45
N GLY A 967 19.26 -16.39 9.60
CA GLY A 967 20.68 -16.43 9.18
C GLY A 967 21.68 -16.97 10.21
N ALA A 968 21.43 -16.87 11.53
CA ALA A 968 22.40 -17.27 12.57
C ALA A 968 22.60 -18.80 12.75
N TRP A 969 21.81 -19.61 12.06
CA TRP A 969 21.92 -21.08 12.03
C TRP A 969 22.85 -21.54 10.90
N GLN A 970 23.98 -22.15 11.27
CA GLN A 970 24.93 -22.76 10.34
C GLN A 970 24.41 -24.12 9.88
N VAL A 971 24.27 -24.30 8.57
CA VAL A 971 23.66 -25.48 7.94
C VAL A 971 24.74 -26.39 7.35
N PHE A 972 24.52 -27.71 7.42
CA PHE A 972 25.39 -28.73 6.86
C PHE A 972 24.56 -29.77 6.10
N GLU A 973 24.84 -29.91 4.80
CA GLU A 973 24.28 -30.91 3.88
C GLU A 973 22.74 -30.93 3.80
N ASP A 974 22.05 -29.79 4.06
CA ASP A 974 20.58 -29.66 4.15
C ASP A 974 19.87 -30.60 5.14
N ARG A 975 20.64 -31.40 5.88
CA ARG A 975 20.16 -32.42 6.82
C ARG A 975 20.32 -32.01 8.28
N THR A 976 21.24 -31.10 8.56
CA THR A 976 21.48 -30.61 9.93
C THR A 976 21.76 -29.11 9.95
N ALA A 977 21.45 -28.46 11.07
CA ALA A 977 21.93 -27.13 11.38
C ALA A 977 22.38 -27.03 12.83
N SER A 978 23.22 -26.04 13.16
CA SER A 978 23.58 -25.74 14.54
C SER A 978 23.74 -24.25 14.80
N HIS A 979 23.45 -23.82 16.02
CA HIS A 979 23.69 -22.46 16.49
C HIS A 979 24.93 -22.45 17.42
N PRO A 980 26.09 -21.91 16.99
CA PRO A 980 27.35 -22.09 17.71
C PRO A 980 27.39 -21.54 19.14
N SER A 981 26.64 -20.48 19.43
CA SER A 981 26.67 -19.81 20.75
C SER A 981 25.91 -20.58 21.84
N THR A 982 24.86 -21.32 21.47
CA THR A 982 24.05 -22.13 22.40
C THR A 982 24.37 -23.62 22.32
N GLY A 983 24.96 -24.08 21.22
CA GLY A 983 25.16 -25.49 20.92
C GLY A 983 23.88 -26.25 20.52
N ALA A 984 22.76 -25.55 20.33
CA ALA A 984 21.51 -26.13 19.85
C ALA A 984 21.67 -26.66 18.41
N ARG A 985 20.92 -27.71 18.08
CA ARG A 985 21.02 -28.44 16.79
C ARG A 985 19.65 -28.74 16.20
N LEU A 986 19.58 -28.75 14.88
CA LEU A 986 18.47 -29.27 14.09
C LEU A 986 18.96 -30.50 13.30
N GLU A 987 18.17 -31.56 13.24
CA GLU A 987 18.46 -32.77 12.47
C GLU A 987 17.20 -33.31 11.77
N VAL A 988 17.29 -33.61 10.47
CA VAL A 988 16.21 -34.23 9.69
C VAL A 988 16.19 -35.75 9.97
N ILE A 989 15.35 -36.15 10.93
CA ILE A 989 15.25 -37.54 11.43
C ILE A 989 14.22 -38.39 10.69
N GLY A 990 13.26 -37.78 9.98
CA GLY A 990 12.22 -38.47 9.22
C GLY A 990 12.14 -37.97 7.78
N ALA A 991 12.32 -38.88 6.81
CA ALA A 991 12.13 -38.62 5.39
C ALA A 991 10.71 -38.99 4.95
N ALA A 992 10.19 -38.31 3.92
CA ALA A 992 8.91 -38.64 3.29
C ALA A 992 8.91 -40.10 2.79
N GLY A 993 7.81 -40.83 3.03
CA GLY A 993 7.65 -42.23 2.60
C GLY A 993 8.08 -43.31 3.60
N SER A 994 8.40 -42.97 4.86
CA SER A 994 8.55 -43.99 5.92
C SER A 994 7.19 -44.64 6.24
N ALA A 995 7.15 -45.98 6.39
CA ALA A 995 5.91 -46.76 6.40
C ALA A 995 5.04 -46.66 7.68
N THR A 996 5.19 -45.60 8.47
CA THR A 996 4.54 -45.43 9.79
C THR A 996 3.56 -44.26 9.90
N SER A 997 3.51 -43.35 8.92
CA SER A 997 2.47 -42.32 8.82
C SER A 997 2.34 -41.80 7.37
N SER A 998 1.11 -41.72 6.87
CA SER A 998 0.80 -41.29 5.48
C SER A 998 0.54 -39.79 5.32
N GLU A 999 0.65 -39.01 6.40
CA GLU A 999 0.12 -37.63 6.50
C GLU A 999 1.21 -36.57 6.78
N ALA A 1000 2.47 -36.98 6.91
CA ALA A 1000 3.59 -36.10 7.24
C ALA A 1000 4.74 -36.20 6.22
N ASP A 1001 5.17 -35.05 5.70
CA ASP A 1001 6.23 -34.91 4.68
C ASP A 1001 7.64 -34.91 5.28
N GLY A 1002 7.79 -35.06 6.60
CA GLY A 1002 9.07 -35.13 7.29
C GLY A 1002 8.99 -34.78 8.78
N ILE A 1003 10.08 -35.08 9.50
CA ILE A 1003 10.25 -34.72 10.91
C ILE A 1003 11.65 -34.14 11.10
N VAL A 1004 11.73 -32.98 11.76
CA VAL A 1004 12.98 -32.32 12.15
C VAL A 1004 13.05 -32.27 13.68
N ARG A 1005 14.15 -32.76 14.24
CA ARG A 1005 14.42 -32.71 15.69
C ARG A 1005 15.21 -31.46 16.03
N LEU A 1006 14.70 -30.64 16.93
CA LEU A 1006 15.43 -29.59 17.63
C LEU A 1006 15.98 -30.16 18.95
N SER A 1007 17.30 -30.33 19.02
CA SER A 1007 18.01 -30.77 20.23
C SER A 1007 18.68 -29.58 20.91
N VAL A 1008 18.25 -29.24 22.12
CA VAL A 1008 18.79 -28.11 22.90
C VAL A 1008 19.60 -28.62 24.10
N PRO A 1009 20.87 -28.21 24.30
CA PRO A 1009 21.67 -28.64 25.43
C PRO A 1009 21.29 -27.88 26.70
N LEU A 1010 20.80 -28.58 27.72
CA LEU A 1010 20.41 -28.03 29.01
C LEU A 1010 21.19 -28.74 30.13
N SER A 1011 22.12 -28.00 30.77
CA SER A 1011 22.88 -28.44 31.96
C SER A 1011 23.58 -29.81 31.87
N GLY A 1012 24.06 -30.18 30.67
CA GLY A 1012 24.77 -31.46 30.43
C GLY A 1012 23.88 -32.61 29.96
N THR A 1013 22.59 -32.33 29.70
CA THR A 1013 21.62 -33.23 29.05
C THR A 1013 21.05 -32.55 27.81
N TRP A 1014 20.49 -33.32 26.87
CA TRP A 1014 19.78 -32.77 25.72
C TRP A 1014 18.27 -32.81 25.93
N VAL A 1015 17.57 -31.77 25.48
CA VAL A 1015 16.12 -31.70 25.38
C VAL A 1015 15.77 -31.76 23.90
N ASP A 1016 15.20 -32.88 23.48
CA ASP A 1016 14.79 -33.12 22.10
C ASP A 1016 13.32 -32.73 21.91
N ILE A 1017 13.04 -32.00 20.84
CA ILE A 1017 11.72 -31.51 20.43
C ILE A 1017 11.53 -31.92 18.97
N ASP A 1018 10.55 -32.79 18.68
CA ASP A 1018 10.27 -33.25 17.32
C ASP A 1018 9.20 -32.35 16.67
N LEU A 1019 9.61 -31.62 15.61
CA LEU A 1019 8.72 -30.83 14.76
C LEU A 1019 8.29 -31.69 13.56
N THR A 1020 7.01 -32.00 13.50
CA THR A 1020 6.37 -32.74 12.39
C THR A 1020 5.90 -31.76 11.32
N LEU A 1021 6.10 -32.11 10.05
CA LEU A 1021 5.68 -31.30 8.91
C LEU A 1021 4.48 -31.96 8.20
N PRO A 1022 3.23 -31.59 8.53
CA PRO A 1022 2.05 -32.02 7.77
C PRO A 1022 2.06 -31.42 6.36
N THR A 1023 1.24 -31.98 5.46
CA THR A 1023 1.10 -31.51 4.08
C THR A 1023 0.70 -30.03 3.95
N THR A 1024 -0.03 -29.48 4.93
CA THR A 1024 -0.37 -28.05 5.00
C THR A 1024 0.87 -27.14 5.03
N THR A 1025 2.05 -27.65 5.41
CA THR A 1025 3.30 -26.87 5.37
C THR A 1025 3.82 -26.58 3.96
N ARG A 1026 3.21 -27.15 2.91
CA ARG A 1026 3.51 -26.83 1.50
C ARG A 1026 2.96 -25.46 1.07
N ASP A 1027 1.82 -25.06 1.64
CA ASP A 1027 1.01 -23.93 1.18
C ASP A 1027 0.49 -23.03 2.33
N GLY A 1028 1.33 -22.83 3.36
CA GLY A 1028 1.15 -21.77 4.37
C GLY A 1028 0.69 -22.23 5.75
N GLY A 1029 0.58 -23.55 5.96
CA GLY A 1029 0.48 -24.15 7.29
C GLY A 1029 1.83 -24.13 8.03
N THR A 1030 1.77 -24.08 9.36
CA THR A 1030 2.95 -24.06 10.24
C THR A 1030 3.36 -25.46 10.75
N PRO A 1031 4.66 -25.73 11.04
CA PRO A 1031 5.11 -26.98 11.66
C PRO A 1031 4.36 -27.32 12.96
N VAL A 1032 4.24 -28.62 13.27
CA VAL A 1032 3.45 -29.11 14.41
C VAL A 1032 4.33 -29.84 15.41
N VAL A 1033 4.31 -29.43 16.68
CA VAL A 1033 4.86 -30.20 17.80
C VAL A 1033 3.69 -30.86 18.53
N THR A 1034 3.61 -32.20 18.47
CA THR A 1034 2.47 -32.94 19.04
C THR A 1034 2.45 -32.88 20.57
N THR A 1035 1.30 -33.16 21.16
CA THR A 1035 1.11 -33.24 22.62
C THR A 1035 2.08 -34.24 23.26
N GLU A 1036 2.40 -35.33 22.56
CA GLU A 1036 3.33 -36.39 22.97
C GLU A 1036 4.78 -35.89 22.94
N ALA A 1037 5.19 -35.24 21.84
CA ALA A 1037 6.53 -34.68 21.69
C ALA A 1037 6.78 -33.55 22.71
N ALA A 1038 5.83 -32.62 22.86
CA ALA A 1038 5.86 -31.59 23.90
C ALA A 1038 5.93 -32.20 25.32
N SER A 1039 5.13 -33.25 25.59
CA SER A 1039 5.15 -33.95 26.88
C SER A 1039 6.47 -34.67 27.15
N ALA A 1040 7.11 -35.24 26.13
CA ALA A 1040 8.43 -35.88 26.25
C ALA A 1040 9.51 -34.84 26.57
N ALA A 1041 9.59 -33.75 25.79
CA ALA A 1041 10.51 -32.64 26.02
C ALA A 1041 10.36 -32.06 27.45
N MET A 1042 9.12 -31.78 27.86
CA MET A 1042 8.82 -31.23 29.18
C MET A 1042 9.16 -32.21 30.33
N ARG A 1043 8.98 -33.53 30.14
CA ARG A 1043 9.42 -34.53 31.13
C ARG A 1043 10.95 -34.52 31.30
N THR A 1044 11.70 -34.36 30.22
CA THR A 1044 13.17 -34.23 30.29
C THR A 1044 13.58 -32.95 31.01
N VAL A 1045 12.99 -31.79 30.69
CA VAL A 1045 13.22 -30.53 31.40
C VAL A 1045 12.89 -30.66 32.90
N LEU A 1046 11.77 -31.30 33.25
CA LEU A 1046 11.38 -31.55 34.64
C LEU A 1046 12.32 -32.52 35.36
N ALA A 1047 12.92 -33.49 34.68
CA ALA A 1047 13.94 -34.37 35.25
C ALA A 1047 15.22 -33.58 35.60
N VAL A 1048 15.66 -32.68 34.72
CA VAL A 1048 16.81 -31.78 34.95
C VAL A 1048 16.54 -30.84 36.12
N ALA A 1049 15.38 -30.19 36.16
CA ALA A 1049 14.97 -29.31 37.26
C ALA A 1049 14.73 -30.06 38.58
N GLY A 1050 14.28 -31.32 38.51
CA GLY A 1050 14.02 -32.20 39.66
C GLY A 1050 15.27 -32.83 40.25
N ALA A 1051 16.34 -33.05 39.46
CA ALA A 1051 17.58 -33.66 39.94
C ALA A 1051 18.24 -32.89 41.12
N PRO A 1052 18.33 -31.55 41.13
CA PRO A 1052 18.76 -30.78 42.31
C PRO A 1052 17.88 -30.97 43.56
N ILE A 1053 16.56 -31.18 43.38
CA ILE A 1053 15.61 -31.41 44.48
C ILE A 1053 15.82 -32.81 45.05
N LEU A 1054 15.93 -33.82 44.18
CA LEU A 1054 16.29 -35.18 44.55
C LEU A 1054 17.68 -35.25 45.22
N LEU A 1055 18.70 -34.55 44.73
CA LEU A 1055 20.00 -34.48 45.40
C LEU A 1055 19.93 -33.79 46.77
N LYS A 1056 19.10 -32.74 46.95
CA LYS A 1056 18.86 -32.14 48.27
C LYS A 1056 18.16 -33.12 49.21
N ALA A 1057 17.19 -33.89 48.72
CA ALA A 1057 16.54 -34.96 49.48
C ALA A 1057 17.53 -36.08 49.84
N PHE A 1058 18.33 -36.57 48.89
CA PHE A 1058 19.33 -37.62 49.11
C PHE A 1058 20.47 -37.18 50.03
N ARG A 1059 20.89 -35.90 49.98
CA ARG A 1059 21.85 -35.32 50.95
C ARG A 1059 21.24 -35.22 52.35
N ARG A 1060 19.98 -34.80 52.48
CA ARG A 1060 19.25 -34.84 53.77
C ARG A 1060 19.12 -36.28 54.30
N TRP A 1061 18.80 -37.24 53.43
CA TRP A 1061 18.67 -38.64 53.79
C TRP A 1061 20.01 -39.26 54.22
N ARG A 1062 21.11 -39.04 53.47
CA ARG A 1062 22.46 -39.44 53.89
C ARG A 1062 22.89 -38.83 55.22
N MET A 1063 22.60 -37.54 55.46
CA MET A 1063 22.90 -36.91 56.76
C MET A 1063 22.07 -37.53 57.90
N ALA A 1064 20.80 -37.85 57.66
CA ALA A 1064 19.98 -38.59 58.63
C ALA A 1064 20.53 -40.01 58.89
N SER A 1065 20.93 -40.75 57.85
CA SER A 1065 21.53 -42.08 57.99
C SER A 1065 22.86 -42.08 58.76
N HIS A 1066 23.71 -41.06 58.58
CA HIS A 1066 24.94 -40.88 59.37
C HIS A 1066 24.69 -40.40 60.82
N ALA A 1067 23.58 -39.72 61.09
CA ALA A 1067 23.17 -39.43 62.46
C ALA A 1067 22.66 -40.70 63.17
N LEU A 1068 21.84 -41.50 62.49
CA LEU A 1068 21.23 -42.72 63.02
C LEU A 1068 22.25 -43.84 63.31
N SER A 1069 23.41 -43.86 62.67
CA SER A 1069 24.49 -44.83 62.97
C SER A 1069 25.33 -44.49 64.22
N ARG A 1070 24.94 -43.50 65.02
CA ARG A 1070 25.65 -43.11 66.27
C ARG A 1070 24.77 -43.13 67.54
N THR A 1071 23.48 -43.43 67.44
CA THR A 1071 22.58 -43.55 68.61
C THR A 1071 21.90 -44.91 68.67
N GLY A 1072 22.60 -45.91 69.22
CA GLY A 1072 22.00 -47.19 69.54
C GLY A 1072 21.20 -47.13 70.85
N ILE A 1073 19.92 -47.50 70.81
CA ILE A 1073 19.14 -48.04 71.94
C ILE A 1073 17.96 -48.88 71.38
N ARG A 1074 17.48 -49.82 72.19
CA ARG A 1074 16.63 -50.97 71.83
C ARG A 1074 15.14 -50.66 71.82
N ASN A 1075 14.36 -51.45 71.05
CA ASN A 1075 12.96 -51.91 71.23
C ASN A 1075 11.87 -50.82 71.52
N ALA A 1076 10.61 -50.93 71.06
CA ALA A 1076 9.79 -52.12 70.81
C ALA A 1076 8.56 -51.84 69.90
N SER A 1077 7.89 -52.94 69.50
CA SER A 1077 6.43 -53.10 69.25
C SER A 1077 5.60 -52.05 68.47
N GLN A 1078 4.95 -52.54 67.40
CA GLN A 1078 3.50 -52.41 67.05
C GLN A 1078 2.84 -51.00 67.15
N THR A 1079 2.16 -50.46 66.12
CA THR A 1079 1.04 -51.07 65.36
C THR A 1079 0.83 -50.43 63.97
N THR A 1080 0.03 -51.08 63.14
CA THR A 1080 -0.56 -50.61 61.86
C THR A 1080 -2.08 -50.44 62.00
N PRO A 1081 -2.87 -50.15 60.94
CA PRO A 1081 -2.77 -49.07 59.94
C PRO A 1081 -4.08 -48.24 59.83
N ALA A 1082 -4.07 -47.06 59.21
CA ALA A 1082 -5.31 -46.40 58.75
C ALA A 1082 -5.13 -45.39 57.60
N SER A 1083 -6.16 -45.29 56.75
CA SER A 1083 -6.49 -44.19 55.85
C SER A 1083 -8.03 -44.20 55.66
N PRO A 1084 -8.66 -43.26 54.93
CA PRO A 1084 -8.33 -41.85 54.66
C PRO A 1084 -9.51 -40.91 55.09
N ARG A 1085 -9.36 -39.56 54.99
CA ARG A 1085 -10.36 -38.61 54.42
C ARG A 1085 -10.01 -37.12 54.64
N CYS A 1086 -10.76 -36.29 53.92
CA CYS A 1086 -10.72 -34.82 53.78
C CYS A 1086 -10.74 -34.01 55.09
N PHE A 1087 -10.31 -32.73 55.04
CA PHE A 1087 -11.26 -31.60 55.04
C PHE A 1087 -10.64 -30.28 54.51
N ARG A 1088 -11.46 -29.22 54.42
CA ARG A 1088 -11.13 -27.87 53.89
C ARG A 1088 -10.57 -26.90 54.96
N HIS A 1089 -10.03 -25.79 54.45
CA HIS A 1089 -10.20 -24.39 54.91
C HIS A 1089 -9.23 -23.71 55.92
N ARG A 1090 -8.81 -22.50 55.46
CA ARG A 1090 -8.72 -21.19 56.16
C ARG A 1090 -7.43 -20.74 56.90
N TRP A 1091 -6.93 -19.60 56.39
CA TRP A 1091 -6.58 -18.33 57.08
C TRP A 1091 -5.11 -17.97 57.45
N LEU A 1092 -4.86 -16.66 57.29
CA LEU A 1092 -3.76 -15.84 57.82
C LEU A 1092 -3.88 -15.68 59.34
N PRO A 1093 -2.79 -15.41 60.09
CA PRO A 1093 -2.26 -14.04 60.28
C PRO A 1093 -0.68 -14.02 60.23
N ASP A 1094 0.10 -13.01 60.65
CA ASP A 1094 -0.12 -11.87 61.57
C ASP A 1094 0.86 -10.67 61.38
N LEU A 1095 0.63 -9.56 62.10
CA LEU A 1095 1.48 -8.35 62.18
C LEU A 1095 2.16 -8.20 63.57
N PRO A 1096 3.10 -7.25 63.77
CA PRO A 1096 2.83 -6.15 64.73
C PRO A 1096 3.47 -4.78 64.38
N SER A 1097 3.27 -3.75 65.24
CA SER A 1097 3.44 -2.31 64.93
C SER A 1097 3.84 -1.39 66.10
N CYS A 1098 4.46 -0.20 65.84
CA CYS A 1098 4.35 1.11 66.58
C CYS A 1098 5.20 2.20 65.84
N ARG A 1099 4.85 3.50 65.63
CA ARG A 1099 4.36 4.66 66.47
C ARG A 1099 5.46 5.31 67.34
N THR A 1100 5.65 6.63 67.56
CA THR A 1100 5.03 7.96 67.18
C THR A 1100 6.08 9.10 67.48
N ARG A 1101 6.02 10.45 67.27
CA ARG A 1101 5.13 11.62 66.91
C ARG A 1101 6.01 12.64 66.09
N TRP A 1102 5.69 13.83 65.55
CA TRP A 1102 4.74 14.98 65.70
C TRP A 1102 5.09 16.12 66.72
N SER A 1103 5.36 17.36 66.22
CA SER A 1103 5.39 18.67 66.93
C SER A 1103 5.53 19.88 65.97
N ASP A 1104 5.21 21.12 66.40
CA ASP A 1104 4.82 22.28 65.55
C ASP A 1104 5.64 23.60 65.66
N CYS A 1105 5.42 24.50 64.67
CA CYS A 1105 5.40 25.99 64.71
C CYS A 1105 6.63 26.89 65.02
N ALA A 1106 7.06 27.71 64.03
CA ALA A 1106 7.47 29.14 64.16
C ALA A 1106 7.68 29.86 62.79
N GLY A 1107 7.70 31.20 62.76
CA GLY A 1107 8.07 32.10 61.62
C GLY A 1107 8.49 33.49 62.16
N PRO A 1108 8.36 34.65 61.45
CA PRO A 1108 8.22 34.94 59.99
C PRO A 1108 9.05 36.18 59.50
N ARG A 1109 8.81 36.69 58.26
CA ARG A 1109 9.28 37.99 57.64
C ARG A 1109 10.73 37.99 57.11
N SER A 1110 11.14 38.80 56.11
CA SER A 1110 10.73 40.16 55.66
C SER A 1110 10.53 40.35 54.12
N SER A 1111 10.35 41.60 53.66
CA SER A 1111 9.91 42.05 52.30
C SER A 1111 10.69 43.32 51.86
N PRO A 1112 10.36 44.10 50.79
CA PRO A 1112 9.71 43.86 49.48
C PRO A 1112 10.67 44.29 48.31
N PRO A 1113 10.47 45.28 47.39
CA PRO A 1113 9.34 45.67 46.50
C PRO A 1113 9.67 45.93 44.99
N SER A 1114 8.65 45.82 44.10
CA SER A 1114 8.46 46.58 42.83
C SER A 1114 9.40 46.30 41.61
N ALA A 1115 9.09 46.65 40.34
CA ALA A 1115 7.98 47.42 39.74
C ALA A 1115 7.63 47.07 38.26
N THR A 1116 6.32 47.21 37.91
CA THR A 1116 5.73 47.69 36.62
C THR A 1116 5.98 47.06 35.22
N ARG A 1117 4.85 46.63 34.60
CA ARG A 1117 4.41 46.87 33.18
C ARG A 1117 5.16 46.12 32.03
N ARG A 1118 4.57 45.85 30.84
CA ARG A 1118 3.32 46.31 30.18
C ARG A 1118 2.84 45.34 29.04
N GLN A 1119 1.52 45.28 28.80
CA GLN A 1119 0.79 44.92 27.53
C GLN A 1119 1.12 43.58 26.80
N ARG A 1120 0.14 42.71 26.46
CA ARG A 1120 -0.84 42.75 25.33
C ARG A 1120 -0.13 42.90 23.95
N THR A 1121 -0.39 42.07 22.93
CA THR A 1121 -1.67 41.47 22.47
C THR A 1121 -1.51 40.08 21.80
N ALA A 1122 -2.66 39.43 21.56
CA ALA A 1122 -2.96 38.34 20.61
C ALA A 1122 -4.44 38.60 20.14
N PRO A 1123 -5.10 37.80 19.27
CA PRO A 1123 -4.67 36.56 18.60
C PRO A 1123 -5.06 36.48 17.09
N VAL A 1124 -5.00 35.27 16.52
CA VAL A 1124 -5.59 34.76 15.24
C VAL A 1124 -5.38 35.66 14.02
#